data_AF-A0A3D4MKC8-F1
#
_entry.id   AF-A0A3D4MKC8-F1
#
_cell.length_a   1.000
_cell.length_b   1.000
_cell.length_c   1.000
_cell.angle_alpha   90.00
_cell.angle_beta   90.00
_cell.angle_gamma   90.00
#
_symmetry.space_group_name_H-M   'P 1'
#
loop_
_entity.id
_entity.type
_entity.pdbx_description
1 polymer ?
#
loop_
_entity_poly.entity_id
_entity_poly.type
_entity_poly.pdbx_seq_one_letter_code
_entity_poly.pdbx_strand_id
1 'polypeptide(L)'
;MKIKRLLSICFIAIFSCLTLFLTTKSEALDEDYYVTFSADNYQKKSANKMTKPSEDADYYVLLNVNLDATNKFRVESNSGVIYYNKSGNAMSVSVTTASKYNIYFAKDYVYDEEHVNDTLTKTDAHISYEYYLKPSFKAVVGENEYELKFNQFNSSYDEYYIDEIKLNENDVISFKDNEGNNLNYSLDLETYTVPASGTYRILYTPGKITDSNLYLYDENGNFGTGDDYKYYSYINEASLYYVVFKEKYISKYTESVKINNEDAYKLNYNHDDASGGYKSLDFYVGAEDANLNYLIYRFDEITNDYILINDDNDDDTVISKIDLDDRGWYEISFIALNDKYQTKAIKQERAINDYYIASNLNDYLFDEYGNHDLNELYKFTEIKEDNDDLYNKDYAQYLLYLTIDEYQAKNKVEFYITDGVKDYKDGSNYISLNQAGTYEIIFSPDHVYSRLRNYKYSLLADENVKEEVVISNVSDFVNFVNNCNSDREYSLNKVFNLVKDIDISKIASKHITSFSGEFNGNYHTISNLAISYDDSTDDASLFGLVTKTGVIKNVEFENAKITAEGGSYVGIVGHLFGNVENVTVSGSISGKSYVGVIAYMGNYKLDKDDSSVDSTKNIGYSRAINVTNNANVLGKSYVGGIVGFNGGKVINSTNRGEINNKQYPTNENVRCIGGVAGYSIGEIISSENRGRVGYSSVGVFVGGLAGLSNGAFYFSNNYADIYGRTNVGGIVGYYTTVSSDSNYNEYFGSSDYQEIIDSILNSSSDKNDDVVSSTNLNKNIILYCYNNGTIFGNGSVGGICGLVDISSTIRACINKANVSVESGSYVGGIVGQMKNGTITESISYGNIFASGLNSAQYVGGIAGYIDGTISYSMSYTVIKGLNYLGGISGYATKTSKIISNLSDCYFVVETGSTYIGNILGYADSLDMSSGTFNENIKYNYYIDNEFKGINKINYGSESDYAASLITSDSLISYNTLSKFLDNRFSGDNYIGGLDKTSYPYLKSYEELIAYDDFDVTLDYNILGKKQLEILFAIEKECARVSKVYIFMEWNEDNGDVDDYDSFEINSICRVYDAKVPLTPGFKHSSLVNGGYYYQGKKAKYFVNWDITDNNVIYAKYEVVKTSIATSDETIFVEGEFAPETRLEVHRNGDNYVLVFIVDGKEVTYDNIIVKIKNTDSKVYVCDDEAKNEVETTIYGEYNTFTLKNSSQQFGLIANDHSMPSYLWAIIGAGSVLVICGIVCLITYTVRKKKQQ
;
A
#
# COMPACT_ATOMS: atom_id res chain seq x y z
N MET A 1 -35.94 4.00 68.38
CA MET A 1 -35.29 5.16 69.03
C MET A 1 -35.33 6.32 68.03
N LYS A 2 -35.76 7.56 68.32
CA LYS A 2 -35.45 8.49 69.44
C LYS A 2 -33.97 8.81 69.57
N ILE A 3 -33.55 9.96 69.04
CA ILE A 3 -32.86 11.10 69.70
C ILE A 3 -32.26 11.95 68.55
N LYS A 4 -32.86 13.08 68.17
CA LYS A 4 -32.98 14.40 68.84
C LYS A 4 -31.65 15.13 69.07
N ARG A 5 -31.48 16.21 68.30
CA ARG A 5 -30.99 17.53 68.74
C ARG A 5 -29.87 17.53 69.79
N LEU A 6 -28.62 17.60 69.34
CA LEU A 6 -27.80 18.77 69.70
C LEU A 6 -26.73 19.09 68.63
N LEU A 7 -27.18 19.75 67.56
CA LEU A 7 -26.38 20.73 66.83
C LEU A 7 -27.23 22.00 66.71
N SER A 8 -27.45 22.62 67.87
CA SER A 8 -28.02 23.96 67.98
C SER A 8 -26.87 24.95 68.18
N ILE A 9 -26.36 25.49 67.08
CA ILE A 9 -25.54 26.70 66.87
C ILE A 9 -25.63 26.94 65.36
N CYS A 10 -26.30 27.96 64.80
CA CYS A 10 -27.09 29.02 65.41
C CYS A 10 -28.43 29.23 64.66
N PHE A 11 -29.33 29.91 65.36
CA PHE A 11 -30.51 30.62 64.85
C PHE A 11 -30.27 31.39 63.54
N ILE A 12 -31.36 31.57 62.74
CA ILE A 12 -31.51 32.50 61.59
C ILE A 12 -30.76 32.03 60.32
N ALA A 13 -31.34 31.90 59.12
CA ALA A 13 -32.73 32.11 58.66
C ALA A 13 -33.14 31.01 57.64
N ILE A 14 -34.22 30.27 57.92
CA ILE A 14 -34.88 29.35 56.95
C ILE A 14 -36.42 29.56 56.97
N PHE A 15 -36.86 30.69 57.53
CA PHE A 15 -38.22 31.19 57.47
C PHE A 15 -38.10 32.70 57.27
N SER A 16 -38.90 33.28 56.36
CA SER A 16 -38.81 34.69 55.89
C SER A 16 -37.41 35.10 55.39
N CYS A 17 -37.24 35.53 54.14
CA CYS A 17 -38.07 36.57 53.54
C CYS A 17 -38.89 36.07 52.31
N LEU A 18 -40.20 36.31 52.22
CA LEU A 18 -40.92 37.59 52.38
C LEU A 18 -40.46 38.54 51.27
N THR A 19 -41.11 38.52 50.11
CA THR A 19 -42.19 39.49 49.83
C THR A 19 -41.93 40.87 50.45
N LEU A 20 -41.02 41.65 49.87
CA LEU A 20 -41.13 43.11 49.88
C LEU A 20 -40.39 43.60 48.65
N PHE A 21 -40.92 44.46 47.80
CA PHE A 21 -42.23 45.10 47.69
C PHE A 21 -41.98 46.12 46.58
N LEU A 22 -42.93 46.31 45.68
CA LEU A 22 -43.16 47.56 44.95
C LEU A 22 -42.02 48.18 44.11
N THR A 23 -42.42 48.67 42.95
CA THR A 23 -41.74 49.68 42.13
C THR A 23 -40.36 49.26 41.61
N THR A 24 -40.17 49.13 40.31
CA THR A 24 -40.73 50.02 39.29
C THR A 24 -41.67 49.33 38.30
N LYS A 25 -42.66 50.08 37.79
CA LYS A 25 -43.03 49.89 36.38
C LYS A 25 -41.76 50.20 35.60
N SER A 26 -41.16 49.21 34.96
CA SER A 26 -40.38 49.52 33.77
C SER A 26 -41.41 50.00 32.76
N GLU A 27 -41.33 51.25 32.34
CA GLU A 27 -41.83 51.61 31.03
C GLU A 27 -41.09 50.69 30.05
N ALA A 28 -41.84 50.02 29.18
CA ALA A 28 -41.21 49.30 28.09
C ALA A 28 -40.57 50.36 27.19
N LEU A 29 -39.25 50.27 26.99
CA LEU A 29 -38.60 51.00 25.91
C LEU A 29 -39.22 50.48 24.61
N ASP A 30 -39.72 51.37 23.77
CA ASP A 30 -40.22 50.99 22.45
C ASP A 30 -39.11 50.23 21.70
N GLU A 31 -39.47 49.03 21.24
CA GLU A 31 -38.53 48.12 20.62
C GLU A 31 -38.41 48.49 19.14
N ASP A 32 -37.29 49.13 18.79
CA ASP A 32 -36.96 49.53 17.42
C ASP A 32 -36.36 48.36 16.65
N TYR A 33 -36.72 48.21 15.38
CA TYR A 33 -36.22 47.16 14.49
C TYR A 33 -35.42 47.73 13.32
N TYR A 34 -34.36 47.02 12.93
CA TYR A 34 -33.43 47.45 11.89
C TYR A 34 -33.12 46.29 10.94
N VAL A 35 -33.12 46.56 9.63
CA VAL A 35 -32.59 45.61 8.65
C VAL A 35 -31.07 45.67 8.66
N THR A 36 -30.43 44.53 8.91
CA THR A 36 -28.97 44.38 8.91
C THR A 36 -28.51 43.49 7.77
N PHE A 37 -27.57 43.99 6.98
CA PHE A 37 -26.94 43.26 5.86
C PHE A 37 -25.60 42.68 6.28
N SER A 38 -25.21 41.56 5.70
CA SER A 38 -23.96 40.84 6.02
C SER A 38 -22.66 41.66 5.85
N ALA A 39 -22.71 42.76 5.09
CA ALA A 39 -21.56 43.64 4.82
C ALA A 39 -21.54 44.94 5.67
N ASP A 40 -22.52 45.19 6.54
CA ASP A 40 -22.72 46.49 7.18
C ASP A 40 -22.15 46.61 8.60
N ASN A 41 -21.26 47.60 8.79
CA ASN A 41 -20.75 47.98 10.10
C ASN A 41 -21.79 48.79 10.92
N TYR A 42 -21.68 48.72 12.25
CA TYR A 42 -22.64 49.25 13.25
C TYR A 42 -23.11 50.71 13.04
N GLN A 43 -22.34 51.54 12.33
CA GLN A 43 -22.69 52.93 12.00
C GLN A 43 -23.88 53.06 11.04
N LYS A 44 -24.15 52.07 10.18
CA LYS A 44 -25.31 52.10 9.25
C LYS A 44 -26.65 51.77 9.91
N LYS A 45 -26.67 51.23 11.14
CA LYS A 45 -27.92 50.79 11.79
C LYS A 45 -28.98 51.89 11.86
N SER A 46 -28.61 53.16 12.02
CA SER A 46 -29.57 54.27 12.06
C SER A 46 -30.27 54.59 10.73
N ALA A 47 -29.69 54.18 9.59
CA ALA A 47 -30.27 54.43 8.27
C ALA A 47 -31.32 53.38 7.86
N ASN A 48 -31.15 52.13 8.31
CA ASN A 48 -32.02 51.00 7.96
C ASN A 48 -33.11 50.75 9.03
N LYS A 49 -33.53 51.80 9.74
CA LYS A 49 -34.58 51.70 10.75
C LYS A 49 -35.94 51.43 10.09
N MET A 50 -36.57 50.32 10.46
CA MET A 50 -37.92 49.99 9.98
C MET A 50 -38.93 50.91 10.64
N THR A 51 -39.96 51.32 9.90
CA THR A 51 -41.03 52.20 10.38
C THR A 51 -42.35 51.44 10.44
N LYS A 52 -43.23 51.85 11.36
CA LYS A 52 -44.58 51.30 11.47
C LYS A 52 -45.51 52.09 10.54
N PRO A 53 -46.23 51.47 9.57
CA PRO A 53 -47.03 52.22 8.59
C PRO A 53 -48.20 53.02 9.20
N SER A 54 -48.75 52.55 10.31
CA SER A 54 -49.80 53.22 11.09
C SER A 54 -49.72 52.77 12.56
N GLU A 55 -50.39 53.49 13.48
CA GLU A 55 -50.42 53.10 14.90
C GLU A 55 -51.07 51.71 15.10
N ASP A 56 -52.07 51.36 14.30
CA ASP A 56 -52.84 50.11 14.38
C ASP A 56 -52.22 48.91 13.62
N ALA A 57 -51.17 49.10 12.82
CA ALA A 57 -50.52 47.99 12.11
C ALA A 57 -49.91 46.97 13.09
N ASP A 58 -49.68 45.73 12.65
CA ASP A 58 -49.02 44.67 13.43
C ASP A 58 -47.62 44.31 12.90
N TYR A 59 -47.15 45.04 11.89
CA TYR A 59 -45.84 44.90 11.26
C TYR A 59 -45.09 46.24 11.10
N TYR A 60 -43.80 46.13 10.80
CA TYR A 60 -42.87 47.19 10.47
C TYR A 60 -42.38 47.00 9.02
N VAL A 61 -42.01 48.09 8.35
CA VAL A 61 -41.54 48.07 6.95
C VAL A 61 -40.28 48.91 6.75
N LEU A 62 -39.42 48.50 5.82
CA LEU A 62 -38.36 49.33 5.23
C LEU A 62 -38.59 49.36 3.71
N LEU A 63 -38.84 50.54 3.16
CA LEU A 63 -39.23 50.73 1.75
C LEU A 63 -38.04 51.00 0.85
N ASN A 64 -38.15 50.62 -0.43
CA ASN A 64 -37.20 50.96 -1.51
C ASN A 64 -35.74 50.58 -1.20
N VAL A 65 -35.53 49.29 -0.91
CA VAL A 65 -34.23 48.67 -0.65
C VAL A 65 -33.76 47.94 -1.91
N ASN A 66 -32.57 48.26 -2.42
CA ASN A 66 -31.95 47.50 -3.50
C ASN A 66 -31.44 46.16 -2.95
N LEU A 67 -31.90 45.04 -3.50
CA LEU A 67 -31.48 43.69 -3.14
C LEU A 67 -31.17 42.84 -4.38
N ASP A 68 -30.07 42.09 -4.33
CA ASP A 68 -29.75 40.95 -5.20
C ASP A 68 -29.52 39.67 -4.36
N ALA A 69 -29.31 38.54 -5.03
CA ALA A 69 -29.08 37.23 -4.41
C ALA A 69 -27.83 37.14 -3.52
N THR A 70 -26.88 38.08 -3.64
CA THR A 70 -25.72 38.19 -2.74
C THR A 70 -26.06 38.94 -1.45
N ASN A 71 -27.11 39.76 -1.46
CA ASN A 71 -27.49 40.63 -0.35
C ASN A 71 -28.24 39.84 0.74
N LYS A 72 -27.48 39.19 1.62
CA LYS A 72 -28.03 38.49 2.78
C LYS A 72 -28.41 39.48 3.89
N PHE A 73 -29.67 39.43 4.33
CA PHE A 73 -30.25 40.36 5.30
C PHE A 73 -31.02 39.67 6.44
N ARG A 74 -31.18 40.37 7.55
CA ARG A 74 -31.93 39.92 8.73
C ARG A 74 -32.53 41.12 9.46
N VAL A 75 -33.44 40.89 10.40
CA VAL A 75 -33.95 41.95 11.27
C VAL A 75 -33.37 41.79 12.67
N GLU A 76 -32.87 42.89 13.24
CA GLU A 76 -32.29 42.94 14.57
C GLU A 76 -32.97 44.06 15.38
N SER A 77 -33.38 43.77 16.62
CA SER A 77 -33.98 44.77 17.51
C SER A 77 -32.92 45.63 18.21
N ASN A 78 -33.32 46.80 18.73
CA ASN A 78 -32.48 47.60 19.62
C ASN A 78 -32.05 46.86 20.92
N SER A 79 -32.78 45.81 21.30
CA SER A 79 -32.49 44.89 22.41
C SER A 79 -31.51 43.76 22.04
N GLY A 80 -31.12 43.62 20.77
CA GLY A 80 -30.18 42.61 20.28
C GLY A 80 -30.79 41.24 19.94
N VAL A 81 -32.11 41.15 19.85
CA VAL A 81 -32.82 39.95 19.35
C VAL A 81 -32.73 39.93 17.83
N ILE A 82 -32.32 38.80 17.26
CA ILE A 82 -32.13 38.63 15.82
C ILE A 82 -33.21 37.68 15.28
N TYR A 83 -33.86 38.08 14.21
CA TYR A 83 -34.87 37.31 13.48
C TYR A 83 -34.29 36.87 12.15
N TYR A 84 -34.40 35.56 11.87
CA TYR A 84 -33.86 34.87 10.70
C TYR A 84 -34.98 34.14 9.95
N ASN A 85 -34.63 33.48 8.84
CA ASN A 85 -35.52 32.50 8.22
C ASN A 85 -35.71 31.27 9.15
N LYS A 86 -36.67 30.40 8.80
CA LYS A 86 -37.01 29.17 9.53
C LYS A 86 -35.81 28.23 9.77
N SER A 87 -34.79 28.28 8.91
CA SER A 87 -33.55 27.50 8.99
C SER A 87 -32.41 28.22 9.75
N GLY A 88 -32.69 29.32 10.46
CA GLY A 88 -31.70 30.09 11.23
C GLY A 88 -30.74 30.95 10.39
N ASN A 89 -30.97 31.05 9.08
CA ASN A 89 -30.12 31.77 8.14
C ASN A 89 -30.66 33.18 7.81
N ALA A 90 -29.76 34.05 7.36
CA ALA A 90 -30.14 35.35 6.80
C ALA A 90 -31.01 35.18 5.54
N MET A 91 -32.04 36.01 5.42
CA MET A 91 -32.90 36.13 4.24
C MET A 91 -32.09 36.56 3.02
N SER A 92 -32.51 36.14 1.83
CA SER A 92 -32.04 36.64 0.54
C SER A 92 -33.20 36.66 -0.45
N VAL A 93 -33.09 37.49 -1.49
CA VAL A 93 -33.98 37.45 -2.66
C VAL A 93 -33.41 36.48 -3.70
N SER A 94 -34.26 35.93 -4.57
CA SER A 94 -33.84 34.96 -5.60
C SER A 94 -33.29 35.60 -6.88
N VAL A 95 -33.41 36.92 -7.05
CA VAL A 95 -32.95 37.63 -8.26
C VAL A 95 -31.44 37.86 -8.25
N THR A 96 -30.76 37.47 -9.33
CA THR A 96 -29.32 37.70 -9.50
C THR A 96 -28.97 39.17 -9.75
N THR A 97 -29.89 39.94 -10.34
CA THR A 97 -29.74 41.37 -10.63
C THR A 97 -30.39 42.21 -9.53
N ALA A 98 -29.70 43.25 -9.05
CA ALA A 98 -30.18 44.12 -7.99
C ALA A 98 -31.51 44.80 -8.36
N SER A 99 -32.56 44.43 -7.65
CA SER A 99 -33.94 44.90 -7.85
C SER A 99 -34.43 45.64 -6.60
N LYS A 100 -35.45 46.49 -6.73
CA LYS A 100 -36.01 47.24 -5.59
C LYS A 100 -37.07 46.42 -4.84
N TYR A 101 -36.96 46.36 -3.52
CA TYR A 101 -37.86 45.66 -2.62
C TYR A 101 -38.35 46.52 -1.45
N ASN A 102 -39.51 46.18 -0.92
CA ASN A 102 -39.95 46.53 0.42
C ASN A 102 -39.72 45.34 1.34
N ILE A 103 -39.13 45.55 2.52
CA ILE A 103 -38.89 44.51 3.53
C ILE A 103 -39.89 44.71 4.67
N TYR A 104 -40.61 43.65 5.01
CA TYR A 104 -41.66 43.61 6.04
C TYR A 104 -41.21 42.74 7.22
N PHE A 105 -41.60 43.14 8.43
CA PHE A 105 -41.28 42.41 9.65
C PHE A 105 -42.44 42.44 10.64
N ALA A 106 -42.92 41.26 11.06
CA ALA A 106 -43.95 41.12 12.07
C ALA A 106 -43.39 40.35 13.28
N LYS A 107 -43.53 40.93 14.48
CA LYS A 107 -43.02 40.30 15.71
C LYS A 107 -43.88 39.11 16.14
N ASP A 108 -45.19 39.25 16.04
CA ASP A 108 -46.15 38.39 16.73
C ASP A 108 -46.74 37.27 15.84
N TYR A 109 -46.41 37.27 14.54
CA TYR A 109 -46.75 36.22 13.58
C TYR A 109 -45.64 36.02 12.55
N VAL A 110 -45.68 34.90 11.82
CA VAL A 110 -44.83 34.61 10.67
C VAL A 110 -45.62 34.79 9.38
N TYR A 111 -44.96 35.17 8.29
CA TYR A 111 -45.59 35.34 6.97
C TYR A 111 -45.80 33.98 6.29
N ASP A 112 -46.92 33.36 6.63
CA ASP A 112 -47.47 32.12 6.08
C ASP A 112 -48.65 32.39 5.11
N GLU A 113 -49.36 31.34 4.68
CA GLU A 113 -50.49 31.44 3.74
C GLU A 113 -51.69 32.27 4.24
N GLU A 114 -51.86 32.49 5.55
CA GLU A 114 -52.95 33.33 6.07
C GLU A 114 -52.54 34.81 6.18
N HIS A 115 -51.23 35.09 6.28
CA HIS A 115 -50.68 36.44 6.52
C HIS A 115 -49.97 37.05 5.30
N VAL A 116 -49.92 36.31 4.19
CA VAL A 116 -49.42 36.74 2.89
C VAL A 116 -50.58 37.13 1.98
N ASN A 117 -50.39 38.17 1.17
CA ASN A 117 -51.34 38.58 0.12
C ASN A 117 -50.70 38.37 -1.27
N ASP A 118 -51.44 38.70 -2.33
CA ASP A 118 -51.01 38.48 -3.72
C ASP A 118 -49.67 39.18 -4.13
N THR A 119 -49.16 40.13 -3.34
CA THR A 119 -47.88 40.83 -3.61
C THR A 119 -46.74 40.44 -2.68
N LEU A 120 -47.03 40.02 -1.44
CA LEU A 120 -46.02 39.62 -0.45
C LEU A 120 -45.43 38.23 -0.76
N THR A 121 -44.13 38.06 -0.50
CA THR A 121 -43.49 36.74 -0.62
C THR A 121 -43.76 35.90 0.64
N LYS A 122 -44.25 34.67 0.49
CA LYS A 122 -44.32 33.71 1.61
C LYS A 122 -42.93 33.25 2.01
N THR A 123 -42.61 33.34 3.30
CA THR A 123 -41.25 33.08 3.81
C THR A 123 -41.19 32.12 5.00
N ASP A 124 -42.34 31.72 5.56
CA ASP A 124 -42.45 30.94 6.80
C ASP A 124 -41.62 31.53 7.97
N ALA A 125 -41.45 32.85 7.97
CA ALA A 125 -40.59 33.57 8.92
C ALA A 125 -41.24 34.90 9.34
N HIS A 126 -40.72 35.50 10.42
CA HIS A 126 -41.13 36.83 10.89
C HIS A 126 -40.79 37.98 9.91
N ILE A 127 -40.05 37.69 8.84
CA ILE A 127 -39.59 38.65 7.83
C ILE A 127 -40.15 38.22 6.47
N SER A 128 -40.77 39.13 5.74
CA SER A 128 -41.20 38.96 4.35
C SER A 128 -40.70 40.13 3.50
N TYR A 129 -40.88 40.05 2.18
CA TYR A 129 -40.54 41.09 1.23
C TYR A 129 -41.41 41.00 -0.03
N GLU A 130 -41.53 42.11 -0.75
CA GLU A 130 -42.17 42.21 -2.06
C GLU A 130 -41.41 43.23 -2.92
N TYR A 131 -41.59 43.19 -4.23
CA TYR A 131 -41.04 44.21 -5.12
C TYR A 131 -41.58 45.60 -4.78
N TYR A 132 -40.74 46.62 -4.93
CA TYR A 132 -41.15 48.01 -4.77
C TYR A 132 -42.09 48.43 -5.91
N LEU A 133 -43.34 48.75 -5.58
CA LEU A 133 -44.37 49.14 -6.53
C LEU A 133 -45.02 50.50 -6.17
N LYS A 134 -44.77 51.53 -7.00
CA LYS A 134 -45.61 52.70 -7.34
C LYS A 134 -44.75 53.90 -7.80
N PRO A 135 -45.28 54.85 -8.60
CA PRO A 135 -46.64 54.91 -9.19
C PRO A 135 -46.72 54.34 -10.61
N SER A 136 -47.92 54.07 -11.12
CA SER A 136 -48.11 53.76 -12.55
C SER A 136 -48.14 55.03 -13.40
N PHE A 137 -47.78 54.87 -14.68
CA PHE A 137 -47.83 55.90 -15.72
C PHE A 137 -48.54 55.32 -16.96
N LYS A 138 -49.04 56.18 -17.83
CA LYS A 138 -49.67 55.76 -19.09
C LYS A 138 -49.10 56.50 -20.29
N ALA A 139 -48.89 55.76 -21.38
CA ALA A 139 -48.75 56.32 -22.72
C ALA A 139 -50.14 56.54 -23.33
N VAL A 140 -50.33 57.64 -24.05
CA VAL A 140 -51.63 58.05 -24.61
C VAL A 140 -51.47 58.31 -26.10
N VAL A 141 -52.26 57.60 -26.91
CA VAL A 141 -52.23 57.65 -28.37
C VAL A 141 -53.65 57.90 -28.87
N GLY A 142 -53.91 59.13 -29.32
CA GLY A 142 -55.27 59.58 -29.63
C GLY A 142 -56.16 59.59 -28.39
N GLU A 143 -57.24 58.79 -28.40
CA GLU A 143 -58.14 58.59 -27.26
C GLU A 143 -57.77 57.37 -26.39
N ASN A 144 -56.81 56.55 -26.81
CA ASN A 144 -56.43 55.31 -26.12
C ASN A 144 -55.33 55.56 -25.09
N GLU A 145 -55.47 54.98 -23.90
CA GLU A 145 -54.44 54.99 -22.84
C GLU A 145 -53.89 53.57 -22.63
N TYR A 146 -52.57 53.44 -22.61
CA TYR A 146 -51.82 52.20 -22.42
C TYR A 146 -50.98 52.32 -21.14
N GLU A 147 -51.15 51.38 -20.21
CA GLU A 147 -50.41 51.39 -18.94
C GLU A 147 -48.96 50.93 -19.15
N LEU A 148 -48.01 51.71 -18.64
CA LEU A 148 -46.59 51.38 -18.66
C LEU A 148 -46.25 50.47 -17.48
N LYS A 149 -45.58 49.35 -17.75
CA LYS A 149 -45.05 48.44 -16.73
C LYS A 149 -43.82 49.06 -16.07
N PHE A 150 -43.62 48.88 -14.77
CA PHE A 150 -42.40 49.31 -14.09
C PHE A 150 -41.25 48.32 -14.34
N ASN A 151 -40.05 48.81 -14.68
CA ASN A 151 -38.84 47.98 -14.74
C ASN A 151 -38.21 47.87 -13.34
N GLN A 152 -38.64 46.84 -12.60
CA GLN A 152 -38.15 46.54 -11.26
C GLN A 152 -36.65 46.16 -11.19
N PHE A 153 -36.04 45.78 -12.33
CA PHE A 153 -34.64 45.37 -12.44
C PHE A 153 -33.69 46.55 -12.74
N ASN A 154 -34.24 47.70 -13.15
CA ASN A 154 -33.46 48.93 -13.29
C ASN A 154 -33.22 49.58 -11.91
N SER A 155 -32.10 49.21 -11.28
CA SER A 155 -31.67 49.81 -10.01
C SER A 155 -31.09 51.23 -10.16
N SER A 156 -30.77 51.66 -11.38
CA SER A 156 -30.13 52.95 -11.62
C SER A 156 -31.12 54.12 -11.51
N TYR A 157 -32.35 53.96 -11.99
CA TYR A 157 -33.41 54.97 -11.96
C TYR A 157 -34.79 54.30 -12.05
N ASP A 158 -35.86 55.05 -11.84
CA ASP A 158 -37.21 54.51 -12.07
C ASP A 158 -37.49 54.53 -13.57
N GLU A 159 -37.64 53.35 -14.16
CA GLU A 159 -37.91 53.15 -15.58
C GLU A 159 -39.25 52.43 -15.75
N TYR A 160 -40.00 52.81 -16.76
CA TYR A 160 -41.29 52.21 -17.11
C TYR A 160 -41.32 51.94 -18.61
N TYR A 161 -42.03 50.89 -19.05
CA TYR A 161 -41.96 50.43 -20.42
C TYR A 161 -43.28 49.84 -20.94
N ILE A 162 -43.42 49.85 -22.27
CA ILE A 162 -44.28 48.95 -23.03
C ILE A 162 -43.38 48.26 -24.05
N ASP A 163 -43.28 46.93 -23.96
CA ASP A 163 -42.39 46.12 -24.80
C ASP A 163 -42.68 46.26 -26.29
N GLU A 164 -43.98 46.32 -26.59
CA GLU A 164 -44.60 46.25 -27.90
C GLU A 164 -45.95 46.97 -27.89
N ILE A 165 -46.12 47.94 -28.78
CA ILE A 165 -47.38 48.62 -29.07
C ILE A 165 -47.49 48.85 -30.57
N LYS A 166 -48.62 48.50 -31.17
CA LYS A 166 -48.89 48.77 -32.59
C LYS A 166 -49.33 50.21 -32.77
N LEU A 167 -48.59 50.94 -33.59
CA LEU A 167 -48.80 52.35 -33.87
C LEU A 167 -48.83 52.59 -35.38
N ASN A 168 -49.53 53.64 -35.80
CA ASN A 168 -49.67 54.03 -37.19
C ASN A 168 -48.77 55.24 -37.50
N GLU A 169 -48.36 55.38 -38.75
CA GLU A 169 -47.66 56.58 -39.23
C GLU A 169 -48.44 57.86 -38.89
N ASN A 170 -47.78 58.83 -38.25
CA ASN A 170 -48.32 60.08 -37.71
C ASN A 170 -49.18 59.95 -36.43
N ASP A 171 -49.27 58.78 -35.79
CA ASP A 171 -49.80 58.70 -34.41
C ASP A 171 -48.93 59.55 -33.47
N VAL A 172 -49.58 60.30 -32.57
CA VAL A 172 -48.89 61.17 -31.61
C VAL A 172 -49.03 60.59 -30.21
N ILE A 173 -47.89 60.30 -29.59
CA ILE A 173 -47.77 59.70 -28.26
C ILE A 173 -47.52 60.82 -27.23
N SER A 174 -48.22 60.76 -26.11
CA SER A 174 -48.01 61.62 -24.94
C SER A 174 -48.13 60.80 -23.64
N PHE A 175 -47.82 61.38 -22.48
CA PHE A 175 -47.75 60.62 -21.22
C PHE A 175 -48.52 61.28 -20.06
N LYS A 176 -49.09 60.45 -19.18
CA LYS A 176 -49.86 60.85 -17.99
C LYS A 176 -49.45 60.09 -16.72
N ASP A 177 -49.70 60.71 -15.57
CA ASP A 177 -49.61 60.08 -14.25
C ASP A 177 -50.90 59.32 -13.85
N ASN A 178 -50.85 58.66 -12.69
CA ASN A 178 -51.97 57.92 -12.10
C ASN A 178 -53.18 58.76 -11.68
N GLU A 179 -53.05 60.08 -11.57
CA GLU A 179 -54.18 60.99 -11.30
C GLU A 179 -54.83 61.48 -12.61
N GLY A 180 -54.30 61.06 -13.77
CA GLY A 180 -54.76 61.48 -15.09
C GLY A 180 -54.25 62.86 -15.50
N ASN A 181 -53.31 63.44 -14.76
CA ASN A 181 -52.69 64.71 -15.12
C ASN A 181 -51.68 64.49 -16.25
N ASN A 182 -51.62 65.44 -17.19
CA ASN A 182 -50.49 65.53 -18.11
C ASN A 182 -49.22 65.85 -17.31
N LEU A 183 -48.13 65.15 -17.61
CA LEU A 183 -46.84 65.28 -16.93
C LEU A 183 -46.17 66.63 -17.24
N ASN A 184 -46.59 67.67 -16.53
CA ASN A 184 -46.16 69.05 -16.75
C ASN A 184 -44.81 69.38 -16.07
N TYR A 185 -43.74 68.72 -16.52
CA TYR A 185 -42.37 69.13 -16.22
C TYR A 185 -41.77 69.86 -17.44
N SER A 186 -41.97 71.19 -17.45
CA SER A 186 -41.49 72.15 -18.46
C SER A 186 -40.03 71.87 -18.90
N LEU A 187 -39.67 71.86 -20.19
CA LEU A 187 -40.19 72.64 -21.33
C LEU A 187 -40.72 71.78 -22.51
N ASP A 188 -41.85 72.22 -23.04
CA ASP A 188 -42.45 71.85 -24.34
C ASP A 188 -42.75 70.36 -24.60
N LEU A 189 -43.89 69.91 -24.04
CA LEU A 189 -44.74 68.81 -24.52
C LEU A 189 -44.03 67.77 -25.39
N GLU A 190 -43.35 66.84 -24.75
CA GLU A 190 -42.66 65.73 -25.42
C GLU A 190 -43.70 64.81 -26.09
N THR A 191 -44.02 65.14 -27.34
CA THR A 191 -44.96 64.41 -28.18
C THR A 191 -44.19 63.71 -29.29
N TYR A 192 -44.03 62.40 -29.18
CA TYR A 192 -43.42 61.60 -30.22
C TYR A 192 -44.42 61.39 -31.35
N THR A 193 -44.06 61.81 -32.57
CA THR A 193 -44.85 61.52 -33.78
C THR A 193 -44.26 60.31 -34.46
N VAL A 194 -45.05 59.25 -34.58
CA VAL A 194 -44.64 57.95 -35.10
C VAL A 194 -44.25 58.06 -36.59
N PRO A 195 -43.00 57.70 -36.97
CA PRO A 195 -42.48 57.97 -38.31
C PRO A 195 -42.94 56.98 -39.38
N ALA A 196 -43.38 55.77 -38.99
CA ALA A 196 -43.91 54.73 -39.87
C ALA A 196 -44.92 53.86 -39.11
N SER A 197 -45.85 53.21 -39.81
CA SER A 197 -46.74 52.23 -39.16
C SER A 197 -45.98 50.96 -38.80
N GLY A 198 -46.04 50.53 -37.54
CA GLY A 198 -45.32 49.35 -37.06
C GLY A 198 -45.50 49.09 -35.56
N THR A 199 -44.82 48.08 -35.04
CA THR A 199 -44.73 47.75 -33.63
C THR A 199 -43.54 48.47 -33.00
N TYR A 200 -43.81 49.30 -32.00
CA TYR A 200 -42.82 50.10 -31.28
C TYR A 200 -42.67 49.62 -29.84
N ARG A 201 -41.51 49.88 -29.24
CA ARG A 201 -41.26 49.84 -27.81
C ARG A 201 -41.26 51.25 -27.26
N ILE A 202 -41.76 51.41 -26.04
CA ILE A 202 -41.72 52.67 -25.30
C ILE A 202 -40.94 52.44 -24.02
N LEU A 203 -39.96 53.30 -23.74
CA LEU A 203 -39.34 53.49 -22.43
C LEU A 203 -39.72 54.89 -21.91
N TYR A 204 -39.91 55.01 -20.61
CA TYR A 204 -40.28 56.24 -19.91
C TYR A 204 -39.58 56.29 -18.54
N THR A 205 -39.22 57.47 -18.08
CA THR A 205 -38.73 57.72 -16.72
C THR A 205 -39.33 59.01 -16.18
N PRO A 206 -39.76 59.08 -14.90
CA PRO A 206 -40.14 60.34 -14.27
C PRO A 206 -38.95 61.29 -14.00
N GLY A 207 -37.73 60.86 -14.34
CA GLY A 207 -36.50 61.61 -14.11
C GLY A 207 -35.98 61.44 -12.69
N LYS A 208 -34.66 61.29 -12.55
CA LYS A 208 -34.00 61.11 -11.24
C LYS A 208 -33.23 62.36 -10.85
N ILE A 209 -33.52 62.93 -9.68
CA ILE A 209 -32.71 64.01 -9.10
C ILE A 209 -31.68 63.40 -8.14
N THR A 210 -30.39 63.67 -8.36
CA THR A 210 -29.31 63.26 -7.46
C THR A 210 -28.22 64.33 -7.47
N ASP A 211 -27.71 64.71 -6.30
CA ASP A 211 -26.75 65.82 -6.12
C ASP A 211 -27.15 67.15 -6.81
N SER A 212 -28.45 67.43 -6.82
CA SER A 212 -29.09 68.58 -7.49
C SER A 212 -29.10 68.56 -9.02
N ASN A 213 -28.64 67.49 -9.68
CA ASN A 213 -28.76 67.30 -11.13
C ASN A 213 -29.93 66.38 -11.47
N LEU A 214 -30.62 66.67 -12.58
CA LEU A 214 -31.68 65.82 -13.14
C LEU A 214 -31.08 64.88 -14.20
N TYR A 215 -31.49 63.62 -14.18
CA TYR A 215 -31.10 62.59 -15.16
C TYR A 215 -32.29 62.17 -16.02
N LEU A 216 -32.07 62.04 -17.33
CA LEU A 216 -33.04 61.80 -18.42
C LEU A 216 -32.38 60.99 -19.56
N TYR A 217 -33.13 60.67 -20.62
CA TYR A 217 -32.61 60.03 -21.83
C TYR A 217 -32.01 61.04 -22.84
N ASP A 218 -31.06 60.58 -23.65
CA ASP A 218 -30.59 61.25 -24.88
C ASP A 218 -31.40 60.81 -26.13
N GLU A 219 -31.07 61.35 -27.31
CA GLU A 219 -31.72 61.01 -28.58
C GLU A 219 -31.54 59.53 -29.02
N ASN A 220 -30.61 58.81 -28.40
CA ASN A 220 -30.28 57.41 -28.68
C ASN A 220 -30.81 56.44 -27.60
N GLY A 221 -31.47 56.94 -26.56
CA GLY A 221 -32.02 56.15 -25.46
C GLY A 221 -31.04 55.88 -24.30
N ASN A 222 -29.86 56.52 -24.29
CA ASN A 222 -28.94 56.42 -23.15
C ASN A 222 -29.42 57.29 -21.99
N PHE A 223 -29.40 56.79 -20.76
CA PHE A 223 -29.78 57.56 -19.57
C PHE A 223 -28.57 58.23 -18.90
N GLY A 224 -28.66 59.54 -18.62
CA GLY A 224 -27.55 60.34 -18.12
C GLY A 224 -27.97 61.76 -17.73
N THR A 225 -26.99 62.67 -17.58
CA THR A 225 -27.23 64.08 -17.23
C THR A 225 -26.28 64.99 -18.02
N GLY A 226 -26.77 66.15 -18.45
CA GLY A 226 -26.04 67.10 -19.29
C GLY A 226 -26.94 67.73 -20.35
N ASP A 227 -26.37 68.54 -21.25
CA ASP A 227 -27.14 69.23 -22.30
C ASP A 227 -27.74 68.28 -23.34
N ASP A 228 -27.25 67.04 -23.48
CA ASP A 228 -27.76 66.07 -24.47
C ASP A 228 -28.86 65.16 -23.89
N TYR A 229 -29.01 65.11 -22.56
CA TYR A 229 -29.96 64.26 -21.84
C TYR A 229 -31.20 65.07 -21.46
N LYS A 230 -32.21 65.08 -22.33
CA LYS A 230 -33.38 65.96 -22.24
C LYS A 230 -34.73 65.25 -22.33
N TYR A 231 -34.74 63.96 -22.68
CA TYR A 231 -35.97 63.24 -23.00
C TYR A 231 -36.48 62.42 -21.81
N TYR A 232 -37.78 62.52 -21.51
CA TYR A 232 -38.42 61.69 -20.46
C TYR A 232 -38.83 60.32 -21.00
N SER A 233 -38.90 60.17 -22.32
CA SER A 233 -39.24 58.93 -23.01
C SER A 233 -38.29 58.64 -24.17
N TYR A 234 -38.13 57.35 -24.48
CA TYR A 234 -37.43 56.87 -25.67
C TYR A 234 -38.30 55.83 -26.38
N ILE A 235 -38.48 55.99 -27.69
CA ILE A 235 -39.45 55.21 -28.47
C ILE A 235 -38.79 54.76 -29.77
N ASN A 236 -38.70 53.44 -29.97
CA ASN A 236 -38.02 52.80 -31.10
C ASN A 236 -38.79 51.58 -31.62
N GLU A 237 -38.45 51.09 -32.80
CA GLU A 237 -39.11 49.92 -33.40
C GLU A 237 -38.77 48.63 -32.65
N ALA A 238 -39.78 47.81 -32.36
CA ALA A 238 -39.64 46.54 -31.66
C ALA A 238 -39.63 45.37 -32.66
N SER A 239 -38.55 44.59 -32.67
CA SER A 239 -38.48 43.38 -33.50
C SER A 239 -39.19 42.21 -32.84
N LEU A 240 -40.08 41.54 -33.57
CA LEU A 240 -40.82 40.37 -33.10
C LEU A 240 -40.12 39.08 -33.53
N TYR A 241 -39.73 38.25 -32.55
CA TYR A 241 -39.04 36.98 -32.77
C TYR A 241 -39.90 35.79 -32.35
N TYR A 242 -39.75 34.68 -33.08
CA TYR A 242 -40.49 33.43 -32.85
C TYR A 242 -39.54 32.24 -32.93
N VAL A 243 -39.68 31.28 -32.01
CA VAL A 243 -38.98 30.00 -32.00
C VAL A 243 -39.89 28.88 -32.47
N VAL A 244 -39.35 27.98 -33.29
CA VAL A 244 -40.03 26.77 -33.79
C VAL A 244 -39.19 25.57 -33.37
N PHE A 245 -39.69 24.77 -32.42
CA PHE A 245 -39.08 23.51 -32.01
C PHE A 245 -39.40 22.41 -33.04
N LYS A 246 -38.46 21.51 -33.32
CA LYS A 246 -38.70 20.37 -34.22
C LYS A 246 -39.28 19.17 -33.49
N GLU A 247 -38.89 18.97 -32.24
CA GLU A 247 -39.46 18.00 -31.33
C GLU A 247 -40.72 18.55 -30.64
N LYS A 248 -41.56 17.65 -30.14
CA LYS A 248 -42.71 18.01 -29.29
C LYS A 248 -42.32 17.95 -27.82
N TYR A 249 -42.06 19.11 -27.24
CA TYR A 249 -41.90 19.29 -25.80
C TYR A 249 -43.22 19.71 -25.16
N ILE A 250 -43.45 19.29 -23.91
CA ILE A 250 -44.52 19.86 -23.08
C ILE A 250 -44.10 21.29 -22.76
N SER A 251 -44.95 22.30 -22.98
CA SER A 251 -44.56 23.70 -22.80
C SER A 251 -45.68 24.56 -22.24
N LYS A 252 -45.31 25.65 -21.56
CA LYS A 252 -46.25 26.61 -20.95
C LYS A 252 -46.86 27.59 -21.97
N TYR A 253 -46.62 27.41 -23.27
CA TYR A 253 -47.14 28.29 -24.31
C TYR A 253 -48.66 28.19 -24.44
N THR A 254 -49.32 29.34 -24.28
CA THR A 254 -50.78 29.48 -24.42
C THR A 254 -51.23 29.73 -25.85
N GLU A 255 -50.37 30.35 -26.68
CA GLU A 255 -50.67 30.73 -28.06
C GLU A 255 -49.47 30.44 -28.99
N SER A 256 -49.74 30.17 -30.26
CA SER A 256 -48.74 29.96 -31.31
C SER A 256 -49.27 30.42 -32.67
N VAL A 257 -48.35 30.75 -33.59
CA VAL A 257 -48.65 31.08 -34.98
C VAL A 257 -48.10 30.00 -35.91
N LYS A 258 -48.63 29.87 -37.13
CA LYS A 258 -48.16 28.86 -38.10
C LYS A 258 -47.12 29.44 -39.05
N ILE A 259 -45.88 28.99 -38.92
CA ILE A 259 -44.79 29.25 -39.87
C ILE A 259 -44.48 27.93 -40.58
N ASN A 260 -44.61 27.89 -41.91
CA ASN A 260 -44.38 26.67 -42.71
C ASN A 260 -45.13 25.40 -42.20
N ASN A 261 -46.36 25.58 -41.68
CA ASN A 261 -47.22 24.58 -40.99
C ASN A 261 -46.75 24.10 -39.60
N GLU A 262 -45.55 24.45 -39.16
CA GLU A 262 -45.07 24.17 -37.79
C GLU A 262 -45.61 25.21 -36.80
N ASP A 263 -45.69 24.84 -35.52
CA ASP A 263 -46.10 25.75 -34.44
C ASP A 263 -44.93 26.63 -34.02
N ALA A 264 -45.09 27.94 -34.21
CA ALA A 264 -44.12 28.96 -33.88
C ALA A 264 -44.56 29.73 -32.63
N TYR A 265 -43.69 29.75 -31.64
CA TYR A 265 -43.93 30.32 -30.34
C TYR A 265 -43.18 31.63 -30.20
N LYS A 266 -43.84 32.68 -29.71
CA LYS A 266 -43.24 33.99 -29.59
C LYS A 266 -42.14 34.01 -28.50
N LEU A 267 -41.03 34.70 -28.77
CA LEU A 267 -40.03 35.06 -27.77
C LEU A 267 -40.38 36.44 -27.20
N ASN A 268 -40.41 36.57 -25.87
CA ASN A 268 -40.74 37.82 -25.18
C ASN A 268 -39.47 38.60 -24.87
N TYR A 269 -39.50 39.92 -25.00
CA TYR A 269 -38.35 40.75 -24.62
C TYR A 269 -38.13 40.72 -23.10
N ASN A 270 -36.86 40.66 -22.68
CA ASN A 270 -36.44 40.54 -21.30
C ASN A 270 -35.74 41.83 -20.82
N HIS A 271 -36.17 42.37 -19.68
CA HIS A 271 -35.59 43.57 -19.05
C HIS A 271 -34.63 43.26 -17.90
N ASP A 272 -34.53 41.99 -17.50
CA ASP A 272 -33.68 41.53 -16.39
C ASP A 272 -32.17 41.61 -16.71
N ASP A 273 -31.82 41.76 -17.99
CA ASP A 273 -30.46 41.79 -18.54
C ASP A 273 -30.20 43.14 -19.24
N ALA A 274 -29.16 43.84 -18.79
CA ALA A 274 -28.70 45.12 -19.33
C ALA A 274 -28.27 45.05 -20.82
N SER A 275 -28.07 43.84 -21.36
CA SER A 275 -27.70 43.59 -22.75
C SER A 275 -28.88 43.73 -23.73
N GLY A 276 -30.12 43.57 -23.24
CA GLY A 276 -31.33 43.50 -24.07
C GLY A 276 -31.45 42.19 -24.86
N GLY A 277 -32.32 41.28 -24.42
CA GLY A 277 -32.51 39.97 -25.05
C GLY A 277 -33.97 39.54 -25.10
N TYR A 278 -34.25 38.38 -25.69
CA TYR A 278 -35.57 37.75 -25.69
C TYR A 278 -35.49 36.37 -25.06
N LYS A 279 -36.59 35.92 -24.44
CA LYS A 279 -36.71 34.63 -23.76
C LYS A 279 -37.94 33.85 -24.23
N SER A 280 -37.85 32.51 -24.16
CA SER A 280 -38.98 31.60 -24.36
C SER A 280 -39.89 31.59 -23.13
N LEU A 281 -40.99 30.83 -23.19
CA LEU A 281 -41.62 30.29 -21.96
C LEU A 281 -41.00 28.94 -21.64
N ASP A 282 -41.16 28.44 -20.40
CA ASP A 282 -40.64 27.12 -20.03
C ASP A 282 -41.20 26.01 -20.93
N PHE A 283 -40.32 25.09 -21.31
CA PHE A 283 -40.65 23.80 -21.90
C PHE A 283 -39.93 22.68 -21.15
N TYR A 284 -40.53 21.49 -21.13
CA TYR A 284 -40.06 20.31 -20.42
C TYR A 284 -39.45 19.30 -21.38
N VAL A 285 -38.25 18.87 -21.05
CA VAL A 285 -37.44 17.89 -21.78
C VAL A 285 -37.40 16.61 -20.95
N GLY A 286 -38.10 15.58 -21.44
CA GLY A 286 -38.30 14.31 -20.72
C GLY A 286 -37.34 13.18 -21.12
N ALA A 287 -36.24 13.48 -21.83
CA ALA A 287 -35.21 12.52 -22.23
C ALA A 287 -33.84 12.97 -21.72
N GLU A 288 -32.99 12.03 -21.29
CA GLU A 288 -31.55 12.28 -21.12
C GLU A 288 -30.86 12.50 -22.47
N ASP A 289 -29.71 13.19 -22.45
CA ASP A 289 -28.86 13.49 -23.61
C ASP A 289 -29.67 14.03 -24.81
N ALA A 290 -30.58 14.97 -24.54
CA ALA A 290 -31.55 15.44 -25.50
C ALA A 290 -30.98 16.56 -26.39
N ASN A 291 -30.95 16.30 -27.69
CA ASN A 291 -30.58 17.28 -28.71
C ASN A 291 -31.77 18.23 -28.98
N LEU A 292 -31.63 19.51 -28.62
CA LEU A 292 -32.67 20.52 -28.79
C LEU A 292 -32.58 21.16 -30.20
N ASN A 293 -33.47 20.77 -31.11
CA ASN A 293 -33.50 21.28 -32.49
C ASN A 293 -34.55 22.39 -32.65
N TYR A 294 -34.13 23.60 -33.05
CA TYR A 294 -35.05 24.72 -33.26
C TYR A 294 -34.60 25.74 -34.31
N LEU A 295 -35.59 26.45 -34.87
CA LEU A 295 -35.42 27.58 -35.80
C LEU A 295 -35.91 28.87 -35.15
N ILE A 296 -35.28 30.00 -35.47
CA ILE A 296 -35.74 31.33 -35.03
C ILE A 296 -36.13 32.14 -36.27
N TYR A 297 -37.29 32.77 -36.21
CA TYR A 297 -37.82 33.65 -37.25
C TYR A 297 -38.02 35.05 -36.69
N ARG A 298 -37.72 36.08 -37.48
CA ARG A 298 -38.15 37.45 -37.23
C ARG A 298 -39.32 37.77 -38.15
N PHE A 299 -40.38 38.33 -37.60
CA PHE A 299 -41.48 38.85 -38.40
C PHE A 299 -41.08 40.20 -39.00
N ASP A 300 -41.21 40.34 -40.32
CA ASP A 300 -41.04 41.61 -41.04
C ASP A 300 -42.41 42.20 -41.33
N GLU A 301 -42.73 43.32 -40.68
CA GLU A 301 -44.03 43.99 -40.80
C GLU A 301 -44.22 44.70 -42.15
N ILE A 302 -43.14 45.01 -42.88
CA ILE A 302 -43.20 45.69 -44.18
C ILE A 302 -43.62 44.70 -45.28
N THR A 303 -43.05 43.50 -45.26
CA THR A 303 -43.40 42.42 -46.19
C THR A 303 -44.54 41.53 -45.70
N ASN A 304 -44.86 41.60 -44.40
CA ASN A 304 -45.80 40.72 -43.70
C ASN A 304 -45.42 39.23 -43.88
N ASP A 305 -44.13 38.93 -43.67
CA ASP A 305 -43.55 37.59 -43.83
C ASP A 305 -42.62 37.24 -42.65
N TYR A 306 -42.34 35.94 -42.47
CA TYR A 306 -41.46 35.43 -41.41
C TYR A 306 -40.09 35.10 -41.99
N ILE A 307 -39.13 35.99 -41.76
CA ILE A 307 -37.75 35.82 -42.22
C ILE A 307 -37.04 34.86 -41.26
N LEU A 308 -36.60 33.70 -41.78
CA LEU A 308 -35.73 32.80 -41.03
C LEU A 308 -34.43 33.53 -40.70
N ILE A 309 -34.10 33.56 -39.41
CA ILE A 309 -32.80 34.03 -38.94
C ILE A 309 -31.90 32.80 -38.81
N ASN A 310 -30.93 32.71 -39.71
CA ASN A 310 -29.90 31.69 -39.66
C ASN A 310 -28.76 32.13 -38.73
N ASP A 311 -28.30 31.22 -37.88
CA ASP A 311 -27.31 31.47 -36.83
C ASP A 311 -25.95 30.78 -37.11
N ASP A 312 -25.86 29.98 -38.17
CA ASP A 312 -24.57 29.45 -38.63
C ASP A 312 -24.38 29.64 -40.13
N ASN A 313 -23.14 29.95 -40.51
CA ASN A 313 -22.74 30.25 -41.89
C ASN A 313 -22.25 28.97 -42.59
N ASP A 314 -22.94 27.86 -42.34
CA ASP A 314 -22.65 26.54 -42.91
C ASP A 314 -23.91 25.94 -43.57
N ASP A 315 -23.73 25.22 -44.66
CA ASP A 315 -24.78 24.91 -45.66
C ASP A 315 -25.61 23.63 -45.33
N ASP A 316 -25.48 23.09 -44.11
CA ASP A 316 -25.97 21.74 -43.77
C ASP A 316 -27.32 21.69 -43.02
N THR A 317 -28.25 20.89 -43.55
CA THR A 317 -29.70 20.97 -43.24
C THR A 317 -30.19 20.23 -41.98
N VAL A 318 -29.32 19.97 -40.99
CA VAL A 318 -29.71 19.34 -39.70
C VAL A 318 -28.90 19.97 -38.56
N ILE A 319 -29.56 20.63 -37.61
CA ILE A 319 -28.87 21.39 -36.55
C ILE A 319 -29.45 21.09 -35.16
N SER A 320 -28.76 20.20 -34.42
CA SER A 320 -28.77 20.28 -32.95
C SER A 320 -28.06 21.56 -32.58
N LYS A 321 -28.73 22.44 -31.85
CA LYS A 321 -28.13 23.72 -31.44
C LYS A 321 -27.60 23.68 -30.02
N ILE A 322 -28.18 22.82 -29.19
CA ILE A 322 -27.89 22.73 -27.76
C ILE A 322 -28.11 21.28 -27.33
N ASP A 323 -27.05 20.66 -26.84
CA ASP A 323 -27.09 19.35 -26.21
C ASP A 323 -27.48 19.53 -24.73
N LEU A 324 -28.41 18.72 -24.22
CA LEU A 324 -28.94 18.82 -22.87
C LEU A 324 -28.67 17.54 -22.07
N ASP A 325 -27.77 17.63 -21.08
CA ASP A 325 -27.29 16.48 -20.27
C ASP A 325 -28.37 15.88 -19.32
N ASP A 326 -29.47 16.59 -19.09
CA ASP A 326 -30.46 16.28 -18.04
C ASP A 326 -31.91 16.40 -18.52
N ARG A 327 -32.80 15.60 -17.90
CA ARG A 327 -34.24 15.86 -17.92
C ARG A 327 -34.58 17.09 -17.09
N GLY A 328 -35.63 17.82 -17.46
CA GLY A 328 -36.14 18.93 -16.65
C GLY A 328 -36.83 20.03 -17.46
N TRP A 329 -37.07 21.16 -16.80
CA TRP A 329 -37.63 22.36 -17.43
C TRP A 329 -36.52 23.29 -17.90
N TYR A 330 -36.70 23.85 -19.09
CA TYR A 330 -35.74 24.70 -19.77
C TYR A 330 -36.42 25.95 -20.37
N GLU A 331 -35.64 27.01 -20.52
CA GLU A 331 -35.99 28.24 -21.22
C GLU A 331 -34.89 28.52 -22.27
N ILE A 332 -35.24 28.98 -23.48
CA ILE A 332 -34.28 29.52 -24.45
C ILE A 332 -34.12 31.02 -24.20
N SER A 333 -32.89 31.46 -23.98
CA SER A 333 -32.46 32.86 -24.12
C SER A 333 -31.93 33.10 -25.53
N PHE A 334 -32.26 34.25 -26.12
CA PHE A 334 -31.85 34.72 -27.45
C PHE A 334 -31.40 36.18 -27.39
N ILE A 335 -30.22 36.48 -27.94
CA ILE A 335 -29.71 37.86 -28.08
C ILE A 335 -29.42 38.11 -29.56
N ALA A 336 -29.93 39.24 -30.08
CA ALA A 336 -29.70 39.69 -31.44
C ALA A 336 -28.61 40.76 -31.47
N LEU A 337 -27.48 40.44 -32.11
CA LEU A 337 -26.37 41.37 -32.37
C LEU A 337 -26.38 41.74 -33.86
N ASN A 338 -25.71 42.83 -34.23
CA ASN A 338 -25.82 43.45 -35.56
C ASN A 338 -25.64 42.48 -36.76
N ASP A 339 -24.74 41.49 -36.64
CA ASP A 339 -24.43 40.51 -37.71
C ASP A 339 -24.40 39.04 -37.19
N LYS A 340 -24.83 38.78 -35.95
CA LYS A 340 -24.77 37.47 -35.29
C LYS A 340 -25.88 37.31 -34.25
N TYR A 341 -26.22 36.08 -33.92
CA TYR A 341 -27.14 35.79 -32.83
C TYR A 341 -26.43 34.95 -31.77
N GLN A 342 -27.00 34.91 -30.57
CA GLN A 342 -26.56 34.03 -29.50
C GLN A 342 -27.78 33.39 -28.88
N THR A 343 -27.71 32.09 -28.67
CA THR A 343 -28.79 31.30 -28.10
C THR A 343 -28.26 30.36 -27.02
N LYS A 344 -29.04 30.17 -25.95
CA LYS A 344 -28.69 29.27 -24.84
C LYS A 344 -29.95 28.72 -24.17
N ALA A 345 -29.92 27.44 -23.81
CA ALA A 345 -30.92 26.83 -22.95
C ALA A 345 -30.50 26.98 -21.48
N ILE A 346 -31.46 27.34 -20.64
CA ILE A 346 -31.27 27.59 -19.21
C ILE A 346 -32.19 26.64 -18.46
N LYS A 347 -31.60 25.65 -17.77
CA LYS A 347 -32.32 24.74 -16.86
C LYS A 347 -32.97 25.58 -15.76
N GLN A 348 -34.26 25.35 -15.51
CA GLN A 348 -35.04 26.11 -14.54
C GLN A 348 -35.01 25.40 -13.19
N GLU A 349 -34.44 26.06 -12.18
CA GLU A 349 -34.42 25.59 -10.80
C GLU A 349 -35.86 25.52 -10.23
N ARG A 350 -36.19 24.42 -9.55
CA ARG A 350 -37.50 24.19 -8.93
C ARG A 350 -37.31 23.50 -7.58
N ALA A 351 -37.11 24.31 -6.55
CA ALA A 351 -36.83 23.86 -5.20
C ALA A 351 -37.86 22.85 -4.67
N ILE A 352 -37.35 21.77 -4.08
CA ILE A 352 -38.12 20.79 -3.31
C ILE A 352 -37.60 20.80 -1.87
N ASN A 353 -38.52 20.77 -0.91
CA ASN A 353 -38.21 21.10 0.50
C ASN A 353 -37.40 20.05 1.28
N ASP A 354 -36.95 18.98 0.62
CA ASP A 354 -36.18 17.85 1.16
C ASP A 354 -35.24 17.31 0.06
N TYR A 355 -34.25 16.49 0.43
CA TYR A 355 -33.34 15.84 -0.52
C TYR A 355 -33.92 14.52 -1.04
N TYR A 356 -33.82 14.29 -2.35
CA TYR A 356 -34.27 13.07 -3.03
C TYR A 356 -33.21 12.49 -3.96
N ILE A 357 -33.30 11.19 -4.23
CA ILE A 357 -32.66 10.55 -5.38
C ILE A 357 -33.50 10.79 -6.64
N ALA A 358 -32.92 11.38 -7.67
CA ALA A 358 -33.49 11.46 -9.02
C ALA A 358 -32.81 10.42 -9.91
N SER A 359 -33.57 9.49 -10.48
CA SER A 359 -33.07 8.28 -11.12
C SER A 359 -33.95 7.79 -12.26
N ASN A 360 -33.40 6.93 -13.13
CA ASN A 360 -34.19 6.10 -14.04
C ASN A 360 -35.19 5.15 -13.33
N LEU A 361 -35.10 4.99 -12.00
CA LEU A 361 -36.09 4.29 -11.18
C LEU A 361 -37.35 5.11 -10.82
N ASN A 362 -37.34 6.43 -11.01
CA ASN A 362 -38.43 7.33 -10.63
C ASN A 362 -38.61 8.51 -11.61
N ASP A 363 -38.29 8.27 -12.88
CA ASP A 363 -38.36 9.27 -13.97
C ASP A 363 -37.71 10.62 -13.62
N TYR A 364 -36.62 10.56 -12.84
CA TYR A 364 -35.86 11.71 -12.34
C TYR A 364 -36.70 12.74 -11.56
N LEU A 365 -37.66 12.23 -10.77
CA LEU A 365 -38.61 13.00 -9.96
C LEU A 365 -39.63 13.80 -10.78
N PHE A 366 -39.87 13.48 -12.06
CA PHE A 366 -40.89 14.14 -12.89
C PHE A 366 -41.93 13.18 -13.45
N ASP A 367 -43.21 13.55 -13.37
CA ASP A 367 -44.31 12.80 -14.01
C ASP A 367 -44.37 13.02 -15.54
N GLU A 368 -45.27 12.31 -16.22
CA GLU A 368 -45.48 12.44 -17.68
C GLU A 368 -45.97 13.84 -18.13
N TYR A 369 -46.28 14.74 -17.19
CA TYR A 369 -46.72 16.12 -17.41
C TYR A 369 -45.65 17.16 -16.99
N GLY A 370 -44.50 16.72 -16.45
CA GLY A 370 -43.43 17.58 -15.94
C GLY A 370 -43.70 18.18 -14.54
N ASN A 371 -44.63 17.63 -13.76
CA ASN A 371 -44.77 17.96 -12.34
C ASN A 371 -43.81 17.10 -11.51
N HIS A 372 -43.48 17.51 -10.29
CA HIS A 372 -42.58 16.74 -9.44
C HIS A 372 -43.29 15.52 -8.83
N ASP A 373 -42.80 14.31 -9.09
CA ASP A 373 -43.26 13.07 -8.44
C ASP A 373 -42.35 12.72 -7.25
N LEU A 374 -42.64 13.36 -6.11
CA LEU A 374 -41.85 13.26 -4.89
C LEU A 374 -42.22 12.03 -4.05
N ASN A 375 -41.86 10.86 -4.58
CA ASN A 375 -42.09 9.59 -3.90
C ASN A 375 -41.13 9.39 -2.71
N GLU A 376 -41.70 9.25 -1.52
CA GLU A 376 -41.00 9.06 -0.24
C GLU A 376 -40.02 7.86 -0.23
N LEU A 377 -40.17 6.88 -1.14
CA LEU A 377 -39.19 5.78 -1.33
C LEU A 377 -37.79 6.25 -1.74
N TYR A 378 -37.66 7.47 -2.28
CA TYR A 378 -36.40 8.03 -2.75
C TYR A 378 -35.96 9.24 -1.92
N LYS A 379 -36.60 9.46 -0.77
CA LYS A 379 -36.40 10.62 0.10
C LYS A 379 -35.37 10.35 1.20
N PHE A 380 -34.42 11.25 1.36
CA PHE A 380 -33.48 11.19 2.46
C PHE A 380 -34.11 11.64 3.79
N THR A 381 -33.81 10.91 4.87
CA THR A 381 -34.24 11.23 6.24
C THR A 381 -33.06 11.74 7.06
N GLU A 382 -33.21 12.84 7.79
CA GLU A 382 -32.17 13.40 8.66
C GLU A 382 -31.74 12.42 9.78
N ILE A 383 -30.42 12.24 9.95
CA ILE A 383 -29.83 11.41 11.01
C ILE A 383 -29.79 12.23 12.30
N LYS A 384 -30.31 11.65 13.39
CA LYS A 384 -30.45 12.31 14.70
C LYS A 384 -29.42 11.81 15.71
N GLU A 385 -29.23 12.61 16.78
CA GLU A 385 -28.24 12.39 17.85
C GLU A 385 -28.41 11.05 18.59
N ASP A 386 -29.57 10.41 18.50
CA ASP A 386 -29.86 9.10 19.09
C ASP A 386 -29.39 7.89 18.25
N ASN A 387 -28.72 8.13 17.11
CA ASN A 387 -28.11 7.08 16.27
C ASN A 387 -26.57 7.05 16.41
N ASP A 388 -26.10 6.53 17.55
CA ASP A 388 -24.68 6.48 17.96
C ASP A 388 -23.72 5.90 16.91
N ASP A 389 -24.19 5.02 16.01
CA ASP A 389 -23.35 4.32 15.02
C ASP A 389 -23.07 5.14 13.74
N LEU A 390 -23.93 6.13 13.41
CA LEU A 390 -23.85 6.90 12.16
C LEU A 390 -23.76 8.42 12.35
N TYR A 391 -24.27 8.93 13.48
CA TYR A 391 -24.39 10.36 13.73
C TYR A 391 -23.03 11.06 13.92
N ASN A 392 -22.83 12.17 13.21
CA ASN A 392 -21.75 13.11 13.45
C ASN A 392 -22.29 14.48 13.89
N LYS A 393 -21.83 14.96 15.04
CA LYS A 393 -22.19 16.28 15.60
C LYS A 393 -21.64 17.47 14.81
N ASP A 394 -20.63 17.27 13.96
CA ASP A 394 -19.88 18.36 13.32
C ASP A 394 -20.59 18.91 12.06
N TYR A 395 -21.55 18.18 11.49
CA TYR A 395 -22.32 18.57 10.29
C TYR A 395 -23.63 17.78 10.15
N ALA A 396 -24.64 18.36 9.49
CA ALA A 396 -25.92 17.68 9.25
C ALA A 396 -25.76 16.50 8.26
N GLN A 397 -26.47 15.40 8.52
CA GLN A 397 -26.39 14.17 7.73
C GLN A 397 -27.79 13.64 7.44
N TYR A 398 -27.96 13.01 6.29
CA TYR A 398 -29.22 12.38 5.88
C TYR A 398 -28.96 10.96 5.36
N LEU A 399 -29.96 10.09 5.48
CA LEU A 399 -29.89 8.66 5.20
C LEU A 399 -31.07 8.21 4.34
N LEU A 400 -30.79 7.37 3.35
CA LEU A 400 -31.78 6.67 2.52
C LEU A 400 -31.33 5.23 2.31
N TYR A 401 -32.27 4.28 2.37
CA TYR A 401 -32.04 2.89 1.98
C TYR A 401 -32.68 2.61 0.62
N LEU A 402 -31.86 2.39 -0.40
CA LEU A 402 -32.30 2.10 -1.77
C LEU A 402 -32.09 0.61 -2.09
N THR A 403 -33.16 -0.11 -2.38
CA THR A 403 -33.07 -1.52 -2.82
C THR A 403 -33.21 -1.61 -4.33
N ILE A 404 -32.27 -2.27 -4.99
CA ILE A 404 -32.33 -2.53 -6.44
C ILE A 404 -32.28 -4.03 -6.74
N ASP A 405 -33.09 -4.48 -7.70
CA ASP A 405 -33.21 -5.89 -8.08
C ASP A 405 -32.27 -6.29 -9.24
N GLU A 406 -32.22 -7.60 -9.57
CA GLU A 406 -31.38 -8.12 -10.66
C GLU A 406 -31.69 -7.52 -12.04
N TYR A 407 -32.93 -7.14 -12.32
CA TYR A 407 -33.33 -6.57 -13.59
C TYR A 407 -32.90 -5.09 -13.67
N GLN A 408 -33.09 -4.35 -12.59
CA GLN A 408 -32.64 -2.96 -12.45
C GLN A 408 -31.10 -2.88 -12.53
N ALA A 409 -30.38 -3.73 -11.79
CA ALA A 409 -28.92 -3.82 -11.82
C ALA A 409 -28.37 -4.13 -13.23
N LYS A 410 -28.98 -5.06 -13.98
CA LYS A 410 -28.61 -5.39 -15.36
C LYS A 410 -28.86 -4.25 -16.36
N ASN A 411 -29.83 -3.38 -16.07
CA ASN A 411 -30.17 -2.21 -16.90
C ASN A 411 -29.44 -0.93 -16.46
N LYS A 412 -28.52 -1.02 -15.48
CA LYS A 412 -27.75 0.08 -14.87
C LYS A 412 -28.66 1.12 -14.20
N VAL A 413 -28.67 1.14 -12.87
CA VAL A 413 -29.38 2.18 -12.11
C VAL A 413 -28.50 3.42 -12.08
N GLU A 414 -28.99 4.51 -12.66
CA GLU A 414 -28.28 5.80 -12.68
C GLU A 414 -29.09 6.85 -11.93
N PHE A 415 -28.41 7.66 -11.13
CA PHE A 415 -29.06 8.66 -10.30
C PHE A 415 -28.18 9.86 -9.94
N TYR A 416 -28.79 10.90 -9.38
CA TYR A 416 -28.12 11.95 -8.62
C TYR A 416 -28.98 12.31 -7.40
N ILE A 417 -28.39 13.00 -6.42
CA ILE A 417 -29.14 13.51 -5.26
C ILE A 417 -29.48 14.97 -5.54
N THR A 418 -30.69 15.44 -5.23
CA THR A 418 -31.10 16.82 -5.53
C THR A 418 -32.10 17.38 -4.51
N ASP A 419 -32.04 18.70 -4.32
CA ASP A 419 -33.08 19.53 -3.67
C ASP A 419 -33.86 20.36 -4.71
N GLY A 420 -33.75 20.03 -5.99
CA GLY A 420 -34.40 20.73 -7.11
C GLY A 420 -33.75 22.08 -7.47
N VAL A 421 -32.72 22.50 -6.72
CA VAL A 421 -31.87 23.66 -7.01
C VAL A 421 -30.44 23.21 -7.33
N LYS A 422 -29.92 22.21 -6.61
CA LYS A 422 -28.58 21.66 -6.76
C LYS A 422 -28.60 20.16 -7.02
N ASP A 423 -27.89 19.75 -8.06
CA ASP A 423 -27.69 18.35 -8.40
C ASP A 423 -26.32 17.87 -7.90
N TYR A 424 -26.34 17.00 -6.88
CA TYR A 424 -25.17 16.38 -6.27
C TYR A 424 -24.83 15.09 -7.05
N LYS A 425 -23.97 15.25 -8.06
CA LYS A 425 -23.49 14.24 -9.01
C LYS A 425 -22.13 13.65 -8.63
N ASP A 426 -21.63 12.67 -9.39
CA ASP A 426 -20.24 12.22 -9.33
C ASP A 426 -19.38 13.03 -10.31
N GLY A 427 -18.92 14.20 -9.85
CA GLY A 427 -18.41 15.24 -10.73
C GLY A 427 -19.52 15.73 -11.67
N SER A 428 -19.33 15.57 -12.98
CA SER A 428 -20.36 15.85 -13.99
C SER A 428 -21.29 14.66 -14.29
N ASN A 429 -20.97 13.45 -13.78
CA ASN A 429 -21.63 12.20 -14.19
C ASN A 429 -22.70 11.74 -13.20
N TYR A 430 -23.62 10.89 -13.68
CA TYR A 430 -24.57 10.18 -12.83
C TYR A 430 -23.88 9.14 -11.92
N ILE A 431 -24.43 8.98 -10.73
CA ILE A 431 -24.07 7.94 -9.76
C ILE A 431 -24.65 6.62 -10.26
N SER A 432 -23.80 5.63 -10.51
CA SER A 432 -24.21 4.32 -11.05
C SER A 432 -24.23 3.22 -9.99
N LEU A 433 -25.28 2.39 -9.98
CA LEU A 433 -25.35 1.13 -9.22
C LEU A 433 -25.64 -0.04 -10.19
N ASN A 434 -24.80 -1.07 -10.13
CA ASN A 434 -24.79 -2.21 -11.06
C ASN A 434 -24.93 -3.59 -10.37
N GLN A 435 -25.12 -3.64 -9.05
CA GLN A 435 -25.27 -4.87 -8.26
C GLN A 435 -26.63 -4.86 -7.53
N ALA A 436 -27.33 -6.00 -7.53
CA ALA A 436 -28.58 -6.15 -6.79
C ALA A 436 -28.36 -6.18 -5.26
N GLY A 437 -29.26 -5.54 -4.51
CA GLY A 437 -29.28 -5.51 -3.05
C GLY A 437 -29.74 -4.17 -2.47
N THR A 438 -29.66 -4.03 -1.14
CA THR A 438 -30.04 -2.82 -0.41
C THR A 438 -28.82 -1.98 -0.08
N TYR A 439 -28.77 -0.77 -0.64
CA TYR A 439 -27.75 0.23 -0.39
C TYR A 439 -28.19 1.18 0.73
N GLU A 440 -27.32 1.34 1.71
CA GLU A 440 -27.31 2.46 2.66
C GLU A 440 -26.64 3.66 1.98
N ILE A 441 -27.37 4.75 1.77
CA ILE A 441 -26.86 5.96 1.12
C ILE A 441 -26.93 7.09 2.16
N ILE A 442 -25.77 7.65 2.50
CA ILE A 442 -25.64 8.74 3.48
C ILE A 442 -25.15 9.98 2.76
N PHE A 443 -25.89 11.07 2.90
CA PHE A 443 -25.71 12.35 2.23
C PHE A 443 -25.48 13.49 3.24
N SER A 444 -24.81 14.56 2.83
CA SER A 444 -24.71 15.82 3.56
C SER A 444 -24.46 16.96 2.58
N PRO A 445 -25.27 18.04 2.57
CA PRO A 445 -25.06 19.19 1.69
C PRO A 445 -23.83 20.02 2.10
N ASP A 446 -23.47 19.99 3.38
CA ASP A 446 -22.41 20.82 3.98
C ASP A 446 -21.11 20.04 4.22
N HIS A 447 -21.15 18.71 4.22
CA HIS A 447 -19.96 17.86 4.36
C HIS A 447 -19.62 17.11 3.08
N VAL A 448 -18.33 17.13 2.80
CA VAL A 448 -17.72 16.51 1.64
C VAL A 448 -17.00 15.25 2.10
N TYR A 449 -17.60 14.10 1.83
CA TYR A 449 -17.01 12.78 2.06
C TYR A 449 -15.87 12.51 1.04
N SER A 450 -15.29 11.31 1.08
CA SER A 450 -14.28 10.87 0.10
C SER A 450 -14.74 11.07 -1.36
N ARG A 451 -13.82 11.51 -2.24
CA ARG A 451 -13.98 11.94 -3.66
C ARG A 451 -14.49 13.35 -3.91
N LEU A 452 -14.44 14.22 -2.91
CA LEU A 452 -15.05 15.54 -3.03
C LEU A 452 -16.59 15.47 -3.26
N ARG A 453 -17.24 14.40 -2.77
CA ARG A 453 -18.67 14.14 -2.96
C ARG A 453 -19.46 14.38 -1.68
N ASN A 454 -20.65 14.96 -1.83
CA ASN A 454 -21.60 15.19 -0.73
C ASN A 454 -22.32 13.92 -0.24
N TYR A 455 -21.92 12.73 -0.69
CA TYR A 455 -22.51 11.46 -0.26
C TYR A 455 -21.47 10.33 -0.19
N LYS A 456 -21.83 9.29 0.56
CA LYS A 456 -21.24 7.95 0.57
C LYS A 456 -22.35 6.91 0.45
N TYR A 457 -22.05 5.72 -0.06
CA TYR A 457 -22.98 4.60 0.02
C TYR A 457 -22.26 3.28 0.35
N SER A 458 -23.00 2.41 1.01
CA SER A 458 -22.60 1.08 1.47
C SER A 458 -23.63 0.08 0.96
N LEU A 459 -23.22 -1.05 0.36
CA LEU A 459 -24.16 -2.17 0.24
C LEU A 459 -24.32 -2.77 1.64
N LEU A 460 -25.53 -2.80 2.19
CA LEU A 460 -25.79 -3.45 3.48
C LEU A 460 -25.48 -4.94 3.35
N ALA A 461 -24.89 -5.50 4.41
CA ALA A 461 -24.21 -6.79 4.43
C ALA A 461 -24.84 -7.90 3.57
N ASP A 462 -24.01 -8.55 2.75
CA ASP A 462 -24.38 -9.62 1.81
C ASP A 462 -25.35 -10.66 2.41
N GLU A 463 -26.63 -10.56 2.05
CA GLU A 463 -27.46 -11.74 1.76
C GLU A 463 -27.32 -12.19 0.29
N ASN A 464 -26.49 -11.51 -0.51
CA ASN A 464 -25.96 -12.11 -1.72
C ASN A 464 -25.01 -13.25 -1.32
N VAL A 465 -25.51 -14.48 -1.37
CA VAL A 465 -24.68 -15.68 -1.32
C VAL A 465 -23.59 -15.53 -2.39
N LYS A 466 -22.32 -15.41 -1.98
CA LYS A 466 -21.20 -15.35 -2.93
C LYS A 466 -21.33 -16.51 -3.91
N GLU A 467 -21.24 -16.24 -5.21
CA GLU A 467 -21.44 -17.28 -6.22
C GLU A 467 -20.31 -18.31 -6.11
N GLU A 468 -20.62 -19.52 -5.65
CA GLU A 468 -19.65 -20.62 -5.57
C GLU A 468 -19.45 -21.26 -6.94
N VAL A 469 -18.26 -21.07 -7.50
CA VAL A 469 -17.81 -21.69 -8.74
C VAL A 469 -16.91 -22.87 -8.40
N VAL A 470 -17.37 -24.09 -8.68
CA VAL A 470 -16.59 -25.30 -8.46
C VAL A 470 -15.61 -25.54 -9.61
N ILE A 471 -14.32 -25.69 -9.28
CA ILE A 471 -13.26 -26.09 -10.21
C ILE A 471 -12.89 -27.55 -9.91
N SER A 472 -13.33 -28.46 -10.77
CA SER A 472 -13.21 -29.92 -10.59
C SER A 472 -12.23 -30.60 -11.53
N ASN A 473 -11.80 -29.91 -12.59
CA ASN A 473 -10.95 -30.42 -13.66
C ASN A 473 -10.25 -29.29 -14.43
N VAL A 474 -9.35 -29.67 -15.34
CA VAL A 474 -8.53 -28.74 -16.17
C VAL A 474 -9.39 -27.81 -17.05
N SER A 475 -10.51 -28.28 -17.60
CA SER A 475 -11.39 -27.45 -18.44
C SER A 475 -12.13 -26.39 -17.62
N ASP A 476 -12.55 -26.70 -16.40
CA ASP A 476 -13.14 -25.71 -15.48
C ASP A 476 -12.13 -24.60 -15.18
N PHE A 477 -10.86 -24.96 -14.94
CA PHE A 477 -9.77 -24.01 -14.70
C PHE A 477 -9.46 -23.14 -15.93
N VAL A 478 -9.47 -23.72 -17.14
CA VAL A 478 -9.34 -22.95 -18.40
C VAL A 478 -10.48 -21.95 -18.57
N ASN A 479 -11.72 -22.35 -18.25
CA ASN A 479 -12.88 -21.44 -18.32
C ASN A 479 -12.76 -20.30 -17.31
N PHE A 480 -12.34 -20.60 -16.07
CA PHE A 480 -12.03 -19.59 -15.06
C PHE A 480 -11.02 -18.54 -15.55
N VAL A 481 -9.85 -18.99 -16.05
CA VAL A 481 -8.81 -18.10 -16.59
C VAL A 481 -9.33 -17.26 -17.77
N ASN A 482 -10.02 -17.89 -18.73
CA ASN A 482 -10.55 -17.20 -19.91
C ASN A 482 -11.59 -16.13 -19.54
N ASN A 483 -12.46 -16.41 -18.57
CA ASN A 483 -13.50 -15.48 -18.14
C ASN A 483 -12.91 -14.25 -17.44
N CYS A 484 -11.96 -14.43 -16.50
CA CYS A 484 -11.22 -13.32 -15.86
C CYS A 484 -10.42 -12.45 -16.85
N ASN A 485 -10.03 -12.99 -18.00
CA ASN A 485 -9.34 -12.24 -19.07
C ASN A 485 -10.31 -11.56 -20.05
N SER A 486 -11.56 -12.05 -20.14
CA SER A 486 -12.60 -11.49 -21.01
C SER A 486 -13.35 -10.33 -20.33
N ASP A 487 -13.47 -10.39 -19.02
CA ASP A 487 -14.13 -9.39 -18.17
C ASP A 487 -13.33 -9.22 -16.87
N ARG A 488 -12.90 -7.98 -16.59
CA ARG A 488 -12.08 -7.63 -15.42
C ARG A 488 -12.86 -7.71 -14.09
N GLU A 489 -14.19 -7.61 -14.14
CA GLU A 489 -15.07 -7.70 -12.97
C GLU A 489 -15.63 -9.11 -12.76
N TYR A 490 -15.43 -10.05 -13.69
CA TYR A 490 -15.99 -11.41 -13.65
C TYR A 490 -15.81 -12.15 -12.31
N SER A 491 -14.70 -11.91 -11.61
CA SER A 491 -14.39 -12.56 -10.34
C SER A 491 -15.01 -11.90 -9.11
N LEU A 492 -15.53 -10.67 -9.22
CA LEU A 492 -16.14 -9.93 -8.12
C LEU A 492 -17.31 -10.74 -7.51
N ASN A 493 -17.39 -10.76 -6.19
CA ASN A 493 -18.41 -11.48 -5.39
C ASN A 493 -18.50 -13.00 -5.63
N LYS A 494 -17.50 -13.63 -6.28
CA LYS A 494 -17.43 -15.09 -6.49
C LYS A 494 -16.45 -15.79 -5.55
N VAL A 495 -16.73 -17.05 -5.21
CA VAL A 495 -15.77 -17.98 -4.57
C VAL A 495 -15.45 -19.11 -5.53
N PHE A 496 -14.21 -19.17 -6.00
CA PHE A 496 -13.70 -20.26 -6.82
C PHE A 496 -13.14 -21.35 -5.91
N ASN A 497 -13.87 -22.47 -5.81
CA ASN A 497 -13.52 -23.59 -4.93
C ASN A 497 -12.92 -24.73 -5.74
N LEU A 498 -11.64 -25.07 -5.50
CA LEU A 498 -11.10 -26.35 -5.96
C LEU A 498 -11.67 -27.48 -5.13
N VAL A 499 -11.94 -28.61 -5.78
CA VAL A 499 -12.44 -29.85 -5.13
C VAL A 499 -11.57 -31.07 -5.42
N LYS A 500 -10.50 -30.89 -6.21
CA LYS A 500 -9.48 -31.88 -6.60
C LYS A 500 -8.19 -31.15 -6.97
N ASP A 501 -7.09 -31.90 -6.97
CA ASP A 501 -5.81 -31.45 -7.52
C ASP A 501 -5.87 -31.36 -9.05
N ILE A 502 -5.14 -30.41 -9.64
CA ILE A 502 -5.23 -30.06 -11.07
C ILE A 502 -3.82 -29.95 -11.69
N ASP A 503 -3.50 -30.81 -12.65
CA ASP A 503 -2.32 -30.68 -13.50
C ASP A 503 -2.60 -29.74 -14.68
N ILE A 504 -1.95 -28.58 -14.69
CA ILE A 504 -2.14 -27.53 -15.71
C ILE A 504 -1.03 -27.52 -16.79
N SER A 505 -0.20 -28.56 -16.86
CA SER A 505 0.90 -28.70 -17.84
C SER A 505 0.48 -28.49 -19.30
N LYS A 506 -0.76 -28.86 -19.66
CA LYS A 506 -1.30 -28.82 -21.03
C LYS A 506 -2.05 -27.53 -21.39
N ILE A 507 -2.14 -26.56 -20.47
CA ILE A 507 -2.83 -25.28 -20.73
C ILE A 507 -1.87 -24.31 -21.44
N ALA A 508 -2.34 -23.68 -22.53
CA ALA A 508 -1.55 -22.72 -23.30
C ALA A 508 -1.46 -21.32 -22.64
N SER A 509 -2.61 -20.70 -22.32
CA SER A 509 -2.67 -19.42 -21.59
C SER A 509 -2.93 -19.65 -20.12
N LYS A 510 -2.05 -19.16 -19.24
CA LYS A 510 -2.11 -19.35 -17.78
C LYS A 510 -2.03 -18.05 -16.99
N HIS A 511 -2.19 -16.90 -17.63
CA HIS A 511 -2.18 -15.59 -16.98
C HIS A 511 -3.61 -15.10 -16.77
N ILE A 512 -3.90 -14.52 -15.62
CA ILE A 512 -5.18 -13.91 -15.22
C ILE A 512 -4.92 -12.42 -15.05
N THR A 513 -5.47 -11.57 -15.93
CA THR A 513 -5.14 -10.13 -15.92
C THR A 513 -5.61 -9.42 -14.64
N SER A 514 -6.80 -9.73 -14.13
CA SER A 514 -7.35 -9.12 -12.91
C SER A 514 -8.17 -10.12 -12.09
N PHE A 515 -8.08 -10.05 -10.77
CA PHE A 515 -8.79 -10.90 -9.84
C PHE A 515 -9.27 -10.15 -8.58
N SER A 516 -10.59 -10.15 -8.37
CA SER A 516 -11.30 -9.43 -7.29
C SER A 516 -12.17 -10.34 -6.41
N GLY A 517 -12.14 -11.65 -6.66
CA GLY A 517 -12.92 -12.66 -5.94
C GLY A 517 -12.15 -13.39 -4.85
N GLU A 518 -12.68 -14.53 -4.43
CA GLU A 518 -12.02 -15.43 -3.49
C GLU A 518 -11.63 -16.74 -4.21
N PHE A 519 -10.33 -17.00 -4.36
CA PHE A 519 -9.82 -18.27 -4.88
C PHE A 519 -9.43 -19.16 -3.69
N ASN A 520 -10.24 -20.18 -3.43
CA ASN A 520 -10.04 -21.11 -2.32
C ASN A 520 -9.64 -22.48 -2.88
N GLY A 521 -8.37 -22.83 -2.72
CA GLY A 521 -7.85 -24.12 -3.15
C GLY A 521 -8.35 -25.31 -2.31
N ASN A 522 -8.99 -25.08 -1.16
CA ASN A 522 -9.40 -26.14 -0.21
C ASN A 522 -8.27 -27.12 0.16
N TYR A 523 -7.03 -26.64 0.17
CA TYR A 523 -5.78 -27.41 0.36
C TYR A 523 -5.47 -28.42 -0.76
N HIS A 524 -6.02 -28.22 -1.96
CA HIS A 524 -5.63 -28.94 -3.18
C HIS A 524 -4.39 -28.36 -3.86
N THR A 525 -3.78 -29.19 -4.69
CA THR A 525 -2.55 -28.89 -5.43
C THR A 525 -2.84 -28.49 -6.88
N ILE A 526 -2.16 -27.45 -7.38
CA ILE A 526 -2.09 -27.08 -8.79
C ILE A 526 -0.66 -27.38 -9.27
N SER A 527 -0.50 -28.43 -10.06
CA SER A 527 0.81 -28.94 -10.47
C SER A 527 1.21 -28.49 -11.88
N ASN A 528 2.53 -28.36 -12.11
CA ASN A 528 3.16 -28.10 -13.40
C ASN A 528 2.76 -26.75 -14.05
N LEU A 529 2.61 -25.70 -13.24
CA LEU A 529 2.51 -24.34 -13.75
C LEU A 529 3.77 -23.98 -14.54
N ALA A 530 3.65 -23.79 -15.85
CA ALA A 530 4.75 -23.33 -16.70
C ALA A 530 4.37 -22.01 -17.38
N ILE A 531 5.10 -20.94 -17.05
CA ILE A 531 5.00 -19.60 -17.63
C ILE A 531 6.39 -19.20 -18.11
N SER A 532 6.51 -18.85 -19.38
CA SER A 532 7.74 -18.32 -19.96
C SER A 532 7.39 -17.26 -20.99
N TYR A 533 8.01 -16.09 -20.88
CA TYR A 533 7.87 -15.01 -21.86
C TYR A 533 9.22 -14.66 -22.47
N ASP A 534 9.18 -14.01 -23.62
CA ASP A 534 10.31 -13.34 -24.25
C ASP A 534 10.60 -11.99 -23.58
N ASP A 535 11.78 -11.41 -23.83
CA ASP A 535 12.33 -10.23 -23.11
C ASP A 535 11.55 -8.90 -23.32
N SER A 536 10.34 -8.96 -23.87
CA SER A 536 9.48 -7.82 -24.21
C SER A 536 8.25 -7.63 -23.30
N THR A 537 8.00 -8.51 -22.33
CA THR A 537 6.86 -8.38 -21.39
C THR A 537 7.35 -8.14 -19.96
N ASP A 538 6.81 -7.13 -19.28
CA ASP A 538 7.17 -6.85 -17.89
C ASP A 538 6.54 -7.84 -16.89
N ASP A 539 5.33 -8.36 -17.14
CA ASP A 539 4.62 -9.23 -16.19
C ASP A 539 4.76 -10.72 -16.51
N ALA A 540 5.16 -11.52 -15.51
CA ALA A 540 5.20 -12.97 -15.63
C ALA A 540 4.59 -13.66 -14.40
N SER A 541 3.26 -13.81 -14.40
CA SER A 541 2.51 -14.37 -13.28
C SER A 541 1.24 -15.12 -13.67
N LEU A 542 0.75 -15.97 -12.76
CA LEU A 542 -0.55 -16.63 -12.86
C LEU A 542 -1.68 -15.63 -12.55
N PHE A 543 -1.59 -14.93 -11.42
CA PHE A 543 -2.48 -13.83 -11.07
C PHE A 543 -1.75 -12.50 -11.32
N GLY A 544 -2.09 -11.80 -12.40
CA GLY A 544 -1.53 -10.51 -12.79
C GLY A 544 -1.76 -9.46 -11.71
N LEU A 545 -3.02 -9.01 -11.57
CA LEU A 545 -3.46 -8.10 -10.52
C LEU A 545 -4.45 -8.78 -9.57
N VAL A 546 -4.16 -8.78 -8.27
CA VAL A 546 -5.09 -9.16 -7.20
C VAL A 546 -5.53 -7.89 -6.49
N THR A 547 -6.79 -7.48 -6.71
CA THR A 547 -7.35 -6.23 -6.19
C THR A 547 -7.61 -6.31 -4.68
N LYS A 548 -8.05 -5.21 -4.06
CA LYS A 548 -8.27 -5.11 -2.60
C LYS A 548 -9.27 -6.12 -2.01
N THR A 549 -10.24 -6.60 -2.81
CA THR A 549 -11.17 -7.69 -2.42
C THR A 549 -10.66 -9.07 -2.79
N GLY A 550 -9.63 -9.15 -3.63
CA GLY A 550 -9.01 -10.39 -4.07
C GLY A 550 -8.40 -11.14 -2.89
N VAL A 551 -8.80 -12.41 -2.72
CA VAL A 551 -8.22 -13.32 -1.73
C VAL A 551 -7.81 -14.60 -2.44
N ILE A 552 -6.53 -14.98 -2.34
CA ILE A 552 -6.04 -16.28 -2.80
C ILE A 552 -5.65 -17.09 -1.57
N LYS A 553 -6.29 -18.24 -1.34
CA LYS A 553 -6.04 -19.02 -0.13
C LYS A 553 -6.09 -20.53 -0.26
N ASN A 554 -5.44 -21.20 0.69
CA ASN A 554 -5.47 -22.64 0.91
C ASN A 554 -5.10 -23.44 -0.37
N VAL A 555 -3.98 -23.12 -1.02
CA VAL A 555 -3.57 -23.76 -2.28
C VAL A 555 -2.07 -24.06 -2.30
N GLU A 556 -1.70 -25.21 -2.84
CA GLU A 556 -0.31 -25.55 -3.14
C GLU A 556 -0.04 -25.46 -4.65
N PHE A 557 1.04 -24.80 -5.04
CA PHE A 557 1.55 -24.76 -6.41
C PHE A 557 2.78 -25.65 -6.51
N GLU A 558 2.62 -26.83 -7.10
CA GLU A 558 3.69 -27.82 -7.24
C GLU A 558 4.41 -27.69 -8.58
N ASN A 559 5.74 -27.73 -8.57
CA ASN A 559 6.56 -27.69 -9.79
C ASN A 559 6.24 -26.48 -10.68
N ALA A 560 6.05 -25.31 -10.05
CA ALA A 560 5.84 -24.05 -10.72
C ALA A 560 7.17 -23.54 -11.31
N LYS A 561 7.21 -23.38 -12.64
CA LYS A 561 8.34 -22.87 -13.39
C LYS A 561 7.92 -21.58 -14.10
N ILE A 562 8.38 -20.45 -13.56
CA ILE A 562 8.11 -19.10 -14.07
C ILE A 562 9.44 -18.47 -14.48
N THR A 563 9.57 -18.01 -15.72
CA THR A 563 10.84 -17.48 -16.25
C THR A 563 10.62 -16.34 -17.24
N ALA A 564 11.17 -15.16 -16.95
CA ALA A 564 11.20 -14.00 -17.84
C ALA A 564 12.46 -13.18 -17.57
N GLU A 565 13.58 -13.45 -18.27
CA GLU A 565 14.89 -12.83 -17.98
C GLU A 565 14.89 -11.30 -18.18
N GLY A 566 14.03 -10.76 -19.05
CA GLY A 566 13.79 -9.32 -19.16
C GLY A 566 12.72 -8.73 -18.22
N GLY A 567 11.84 -9.55 -17.64
CA GLY A 567 10.56 -9.13 -17.03
C GLY A 567 10.66 -8.58 -15.60
N SER A 568 9.80 -7.62 -15.28
CA SER A 568 9.87 -6.79 -14.07
C SER A 568 8.89 -7.17 -12.96
N TYR A 569 7.88 -8.01 -13.16
CA TYR A 569 6.97 -8.46 -12.09
C TYR A 569 6.72 -9.97 -12.20
N VAL A 570 7.55 -10.77 -11.52
CA VAL A 570 7.66 -12.21 -11.78
C VAL A 570 7.37 -13.05 -10.52
N GLY A 571 6.27 -13.82 -10.55
CA GLY A 571 5.82 -14.61 -9.40
C GLY A 571 4.51 -15.38 -9.63
N ILE A 572 3.95 -16.02 -8.60
CA ILE A 572 2.58 -16.56 -8.68
C ILE A 572 1.57 -15.41 -8.78
N VAL A 573 1.80 -14.36 -8.00
CA VAL A 573 1.08 -13.08 -8.05
C VAL A 573 2.01 -11.99 -8.57
N GLY A 574 1.58 -11.21 -9.55
CA GLY A 574 2.26 -10.01 -10.02
C GLY A 574 2.11 -8.88 -9.00
N HIS A 575 0.92 -8.30 -8.95
CA HIS A 575 0.57 -7.20 -8.06
C HIS A 575 -0.48 -7.64 -7.04
N LEU A 576 -0.20 -7.45 -5.75
CA LEU A 576 -1.11 -7.74 -4.65
C LEU A 576 -1.53 -6.47 -3.91
N PHE A 577 -2.83 -6.20 -3.91
CA PHE A 577 -3.48 -5.20 -3.05
C PHE A 577 -4.49 -5.83 -2.07
N GLY A 578 -4.90 -7.08 -2.31
CA GLY A 578 -5.73 -7.90 -1.41
C GLY A 578 -4.91 -8.80 -0.48
N ASN A 579 -5.36 -10.05 -0.32
CA ASN A 579 -4.75 -11.03 0.61
C ASN A 579 -4.30 -12.33 -0.07
N VAL A 580 -3.19 -12.89 0.39
CA VAL A 580 -2.70 -14.24 0.06
C VAL A 580 -2.50 -15.01 1.36
N GLU A 581 -3.20 -16.13 1.53
CA GLU A 581 -3.31 -16.84 2.82
C GLU A 581 -3.09 -18.36 2.71
N ASN A 582 -2.22 -18.96 3.50
CA ASN A 582 -1.99 -20.43 3.49
C ASN A 582 -1.61 -20.96 2.09
N VAL A 583 -0.72 -20.26 1.38
CA VAL A 583 -0.25 -20.65 0.03
C VAL A 583 1.15 -21.25 0.11
N THR A 584 1.34 -22.40 -0.54
CA THR A 584 2.66 -23.05 -0.68
C THR A 584 3.08 -23.09 -2.14
N VAL A 585 4.36 -22.86 -2.45
CA VAL A 585 4.89 -22.87 -3.82
C VAL A 585 6.20 -23.67 -3.88
N SER A 586 6.36 -24.55 -4.87
CA SER A 586 7.62 -25.26 -5.15
C SER A 586 8.00 -25.15 -6.65
N GLY A 587 9.29 -25.28 -6.97
CA GLY A 587 9.81 -25.17 -8.34
C GLY A 587 10.87 -24.07 -8.49
N SER A 588 10.72 -23.18 -9.47
CA SER A 588 11.66 -22.09 -9.77
C SER A 588 10.98 -20.84 -10.36
N ILE A 589 11.32 -19.67 -9.82
CA ILE A 589 10.83 -18.35 -10.27
C ILE A 589 12.06 -17.51 -10.67
N SER A 590 12.10 -16.97 -11.89
CA SER A 590 13.24 -16.17 -12.36
C SER A 590 12.80 -14.96 -13.20
N GLY A 591 13.20 -13.77 -12.76
CA GLY A 591 12.84 -12.47 -13.37
C GLY A 591 13.99 -11.47 -13.37
N LYS A 592 13.80 -10.26 -13.91
CA LYS A 592 14.77 -9.16 -13.79
C LYS A 592 14.55 -8.37 -12.51
N SER A 593 13.38 -7.76 -12.37
CA SER A 593 12.99 -6.98 -11.19
C SER A 593 11.76 -7.60 -10.51
N TYR A 594 11.48 -7.17 -9.27
CA TYR A 594 10.35 -7.56 -8.42
C TYR A 594 10.00 -9.05 -8.55
N VAL A 595 10.85 -9.90 -7.97
CA VAL A 595 10.78 -11.36 -8.15
C VAL A 595 10.49 -12.05 -6.80
N GLY A 596 9.49 -12.92 -6.75
CA GLY A 596 9.13 -13.72 -5.57
C GLY A 596 7.88 -14.56 -5.77
N VAL A 597 7.32 -15.16 -4.71
CA VAL A 597 5.96 -15.77 -4.80
C VAL A 597 4.91 -14.69 -5.13
N ILE A 598 5.05 -13.52 -4.52
CA ILE A 598 4.39 -12.28 -4.89
C ILE A 598 5.48 -11.34 -5.43
N ALA A 599 5.32 -10.78 -6.62
CA ALA A 599 6.32 -9.85 -7.17
C ALA A 599 6.26 -8.49 -6.46
N TYR A 600 5.08 -7.87 -6.42
CA TYR A 600 4.83 -6.57 -5.82
C TYR A 600 3.62 -6.63 -4.89
N MET A 601 3.79 -6.25 -3.63
CA MET A 601 2.70 -6.11 -2.66
C MET A 601 2.55 -4.64 -2.30
N GLY A 602 1.54 -3.97 -2.87
CA GLY A 602 1.32 -2.54 -2.70
C GLY A 602 0.64 -2.20 -1.38
N ASN A 603 0.97 -1.05 -0.79
CA ASN A 603 0.11 -0.43 0.21
C ASN A 603 -0.99 0.34 -0.50
N TYR A 604 -2.24 0.03 -0.17
CA TYR A 604 -3.35 0.91 -0.49
C TYR A 604 -3.77 1.63 0.79
N LYS A 605 -3.21 2.84 1.00
CA LYS A 605 -4.04 3.89 1.59
C LYS A 605 -5.13 4.10 0.53
N LEU A 606 -6.41 4.10 0.93
CA LEU A 606 -7.49 4.44 0.01
C LEU A 606 -7.08 5.66 -0.80
N ASP A 607 -6.96 5.55 -2.13
CA ASP A 607 -7.29 6.73 -2.91
C ASP A 607 -8.69 7.09 -2.44
N LYS A 608 -8.94 8.39 -2.32
CA LYS A 608 -10.32 8.83 -2.22
C LYS A 608 -11.12 8.22 -3.39
N ASP A 609 -10.48 7.92 -4.53
CA ASP A 609 -11.06 7.80 -5.87
C ASP A 609 -11.38 6.37 -6.43
N ASP A 610 -11.04 5.24 -5.78
CA ASP A 610 -11.36 3.89 -6.34
C ASP A 610 -12.86 3.52 -6.25
N SER A 611 -13.57 3.68 -7.38
CA SER A 611 -15.01 3.54 -7.52
C SER A 611 -15.61 2.15 -7.36
N SER A 612 -14.81 1.09 -7.18
CA SER A 612 -15.29 -0.28 -7.34
C SER A 612 -15.80 -1.00 -6.07
N VAL A 613 -15.34 -0.65 -4.85
CA VAL A 613 -15.80 -1.37 -3.64
C VAL A 613 -15.76 -0.51 -2.37
N ASP A 614 -16.89 -0.50 -1.64
CA ASP A 614 -17.07 -0.38 -0.18
C ASP A 614 -16.15 0.61 0.57
N SER A 615 -16.73 1.75 0.95
CA SER A 615 -16.05 2.81 1.73
C SER A 615 -16.10 2.62 3.25
N THR A 616 -16.74 1.58 3.78
CA THR A 616 -16.87 1.31 5.22
C THR A 616 -16.04 0.10 5.69
N LYS A 617 -15.48 -0.69 4.77
CA LYS A 617 -14.43 -1.67 5.11
C LYS A 617 -13.16 -0.99 5.65
N ASN A 618 -12.89 -1.24 6.94
CA ASN A 618 -11.68 -0.83 7.65
C ASN A 618 -10.39 -1.04 6.85
N ILE A 619 -9.46 -0.09 7.00
CA ILE A 619 -8.17 0.01 6.30
C ILE A 619 -7.44 -1.35 6.26
N GLY A 620 -7.49 -1.98 5.09
CA GLY A 620 -6.79 -3.23 4.81
C GLY A 620 -5.44 -2.99 4.16
N TYR A 621 -4.36 -2.96 4.94
CA TYR A 621 -3.03 -3.28 4.40
C TYR A 621 -3.11 -4.62 3.69
N SER A 622 -2.54 -4.73 2.48
CA SER A 622 -2.37 -6.00 1.77
C SER A 622 -1.57 -7.00 2.61
N ARG A 623 -1.90 -8.30 2.54
CA ARG A 623 -1.36 -9.30 3.47
C ARG A 623 -0.88 -10.56 2.78
N ALA A 624 0.31 -11.00 3.16
CA ALA A 624 0.83 -12.33 2.88
C ALA A 624 0.89 -13.09 4.21
N ILE A 625 -0.05 -14.00 4.43
CA ILE A 625 -0.22 -14.73 5.71
C ILE A 625 0.05 -16.22 5.48
N ASN A 626 0.94 -16.81 6.29
CA ASN A 626 1.28 -18.24 6.21
C ASN A 626 1.76 -18.67 4.80
N VAL A 627 2.42 -17.78 4.05
CA VAL A 627 2.94 -18.09 2.72
C VAL A 627 4.25 -18.87 2.85
N THR A 628 4.36 -19.99 2.16
CA THR A 628 5.54 -20.85 2.18
C THR A 628 6.17 -20.93 0.79
N ASN A 629 7.39 -20.41 0.64
CA ASN A 629 8.16 -20.59 -0.59
C ASN A 629 9.17 -21.73 -0.44
N ASN A 630 8.98 -22.81 -1.21
CA ASN A 630 9.97 -23.88 -1.41
C ASN A 630 10.62 -23.79 -2.82
N ALA A 631 10.28 -22.79 -3.64
CA ALA A 631 10.83 -22.60 -4.99
C ALA A 631 12.12 -21.77 -4.96
N ASN A 632 13.09 -22.10 -5.82
CA ASN A 632 14.30 -21.28 -5.97
C ASN A 632 13.96 -19.99 -6.72
N VAL A 633 14.43 -18.84 -6.22
CA VAL A 633 14.12 -17.52 -6.78
C VAL A 633 15.41 -16.86 -7.30
N LEU A 634 15.37 -16.31 -8.52
CA LEU A 634 16.52 -15.68 -9.17
C LEU A 634 16.15 -14.34 -9.82
N GLY A 635 16.83 -13.26 -9.45
CA GLY A 635 16.62 -11.95 -10.06
C GLY A 635 17.77 -10.96 -9.96
N LYS A 636 17.68 -9.85 -10.70
CA LYS A 636 18.64 -8.73 -10.66
C LYS A 636 18.33 -7.75 -9.53
N SER A 637 17.06 -7.36 -9.35
CA SER A 637 16.65 -6.31 -8.42
C SER A 637 15.35 -6.65 -7.68
N TYR A 638 15.26 -6.29 -6.39
CA TYR A 638 14.06 -6.48 -5.56
C TYR A 638 13.60 -7.96 -5.54
N VAL A 639 14.50 -8.83 -5.09
CA VAL A 639 14.30 -10.29 -5.10
C VAL A 639 14.00 -10.76 -3.69
N GLY A 640 12.83 -11.35 -3.47
CA GLY A 640 12.42 -11.94 -2.20
C GLY A 640 11.84 -13.33 -2.36
N GLY A 641 12.06 -14.23 -1.41
CA GLY A 641 11.43 -15.56 -1.44
C GLY A 641 9.91 -15.52 -1.36
N ILE A 642 9.37 -14.59 -0.56
CA ILE A 642 7.91 -14.41 -0.43
C ILE A 642 7.44 -13.23 -1.27
N VAL A 643 8.09 -12.06 -1.16
CA VAL A 643 7.67 -10.82 -1.84
C VAL A 643 8.85 -10.09 -2.48
N GLY A 644 8.78 -9.68 -3.75
CA GLY A 644 9.82 -8.81 -4.34
C GLY A 644 9.88 -7.43 -3.68
N PHE A 645 8.76 -6.71 -3.66
CA PHE A 645 8.56 -5.45 -2.92
C PHE A 645 7.41 -5.56 -1.91
N ASN A 646 7.69 -5.29 -0.64
CA ASN A 646 6.73 -5.33 0.47
C ASN A 646 6.32 -3.91 0.91
N GLY A 647 5.12 -3.49 0.49
CA GLY A 647 4.37 -2.39 1.11
C GLY A 647 3.57 -2.83 2.35
N GLY A 648 2.82 -3.93 2.23
CA GLY A 648 1.85 -4.39 3.22
C GLY A 648 2.41 -5.12 4.44
N LYS A 649 1.76 -6.22 4.84
CA LYS A 649 2.14 -7.04 5.99
C LYS A 649 2.46 -8.48 5.58
N VAL A 650 3.72 -8.89 5.77
CA VAL A 650 4.13 -10.30 5.64
C VAL A 650 4.13 -10.93 7.03
N ILE A 651 3.28 -11.94 7.23
CA ILE A 651 2.99 -12.51 8.56
C ILE A 651 3.19 -14.03 8.52
N ASN A 652 3.91 -14.56 9.51
CA ASN A 652 4.08 -16.00 9.75
C ASN A 652 4.46 -16.81 8.48
N SER A 653 5.19 -16.17 7.57
CA SER A 653 5.53 -16.71 6.25
C SER A 653 6.96 -17.27 6.28
N THR A 654 7.21 -18.33 5.52
CA THR A 654 8.48 -19.08 5.58
C THR A 654 9.10 -19.25 4.20
N ASN A 655 10.30 -18.71 3.99
CA ASN A 655 11.11 -19.09 2.83
C ASN A 655 12.01 -20.28 3.15
N ARG A 656 11.99 -21.31 2.30
CA ARG A 656 12.91 -22.46 2.28
C ARG A 656 13.68 -22.58 0.96
N GLY A 657 13.16 -22.03 -0.14
CA GLY A 657 13.84 -22.02 -1.44
C GLY A 657 15.07 -21.10 -1.44
N GLU A 658 16.09 -21.44 -2.23
CA GLU A 658 17.30 -20.62 -2.29
C GLU A 658 17.08 -19.38 -3.17
N ILE A 659 17.55 -18.23 -2.70
CA ILE A 659 17.37 -16.93 -3.35
C ILE A 659 18.71 -16.47 -3.92
N ASN A 660 18.79 -16.19 -5.22
CA ASN A 660 20.02 -15.80 -5.92
C ASN A 660 21.22 -16.72 -5.60
N ASN A 661 21.01 -18.03 -5.58
CA ASN A 661 22.02 -19.05 -5.28
C ASN A 661 23.15 -19.17 -6.32
N LYS A 662 23.05 -18.42 -7.42
CA LYS A 662 24.04 -18.25 -8.48
C LYS A 662 24.01 -16.79 -8.95
N GLN A 663 25.07 -16.36 -9.62
CA GLN A 663 25.11 -15.05 -10.25
C GLN A 663 24.00 -14.92 -11.31
N TYR A 664 23.23 -13.82 -11.24
CA TYR A 664 22.29 -13.42 -12.28
C TYR A 664 23.04 -13.07 -13.58
N PRO A 665 22.55 -13.43 -14.78
CA PRO A 665 23.25 -13.17 -16.05
C PRO A 665 23.24 -11.68 -16.44
N THR A 666 24.01 -10.87 -15.73
CA THR A 666 24.16 -9.43 -15.97
C THR A 666 25.57 -8.94 -15.65
N ASN A 667 25.96 -7.84 -16.31
CA ASN A 667 27.19 -7.09 -16.01
C ASN A 667 26.96 -5.96 -14.99
N GLU A 668 25.71 -5.72 -14.58
CA GLU A 668 25.34 -4.67 -13.62
C GLU A 668 25.31 -5.20 -12.17
N ASN A 669 25.12 -4.28 -11.20
CA ASN A 669 24.93 -4.67 -9.80
C ASN A 669 23.58 -5.38 -9.61
N VAL A 670 23.63 -6.65 -9.20
CA VAL A 670 22.50 -7.33 -8.55
C VAL A 670 22.27 -6.67 -7.18
N ARG A 671 21.02 -6.36 -6.81
CA ARG A 671 20.70 -5.53 -5.63
C ARG A 671 19.37 -5.87 -4.95
N CYS A 672 19.23 -5.49 -3.68
CA CYS A 672 18.01 -5.65 -2.88
C CYS A 672 17.51 -7.11 -2.88
N ILE A 673 18.32 -8.00 -2.30
CA ILE A 673 18.07 -9.44 -2.23
C ILE A 673 17.71 -9.82 -0.79
N GLY A 674 16.57 -10.47 -0.55
CA GLY A 674 16.22 -10.98 0.77
C GLY A 674 15.57 -12.37 0.76
N GLY A 675 15.64 -13.07 1.89
CA GLY A 675 14.96 -14.37 2.04
C GLY A 675 13.44 -14.25 2.02
N VAL A 676 12.89 -13.17 2.59
CA VAL A 676 11.44 -12.90 2.61
C VAL A 676 11.05 -11.79 1.65
N ALA A 677 11.73 -10.63 1.71
CA ALA A 677 11.45 -9.45 0.91
C ALA A 677 12.68 -8.93 0.14
N GLY A 678 12.56 -8.49 -1.11
CA GLY A 678 13.67 -7.79 -1.78
C GLY A 678 13.89 -6.38 -1.19
N TYR A 679 12.82 -5.60 -1.15
CA TYR A 679 12.72 -4.31 -0.44
C TYR A 679 11.45 -4.29 0.41
N SER A 680 11.54 -3.83 1.67
CA SER A 680 10.40 -3.68 2.57
C SER A 680 10.22 -2.25 3.07
N ILE A 681 9.09 -1.63 2.74
CA ILE A 681 8.58 -0.44 3.43
C ILE A 681 7.49 -0.82 4.45
N GLY A 682 6.94 -2.03 4.34
CA GLY A 682 5.91 -2.60 5.20
C GLY A 682 6.40 -3.36 6.42
N GLU A 683 5.51 -4.15 7.00
CA GLU A 683 5.77 -4.95 8.20
C GLU A 683 6.14 -6.40 7.84
N ILE A 684 7.14 -6.96 8.53
CA ILE A 684 7.50 -8.39 8.49
C ILE A 684 7.43 -8.94 9.93
N ILE A 685 6.45 -9.81 10.17
CA ILE A 685 6.05 -10.28 11.49
C ILE A 685 6.14 -11.80 11.55
N SER A 686 6.81 -12.33 12.59
CA SER A 686 6.92 -13.78 12.87
C SER A 686 7.36 -14.63 11.68
N SER A 687 8.07 -14.06 10.72
CA SER A 687 8.38 -14.71 9.44
C SER A 687 9.82 -15.23 9.43
N GLU A 688 10.05 -16.32 8.71
CA GLU A 688 11.32 -17.06 8.76
C GLU A 688 11.97 -17.17 7.39
N ASN A 689 13.31 -17.10 7.38
CA ASN A 689 14.11 -17.57 6.26
C ASN A 689 14.95 -18.80 6.65
N ARG A 690 14.88 -19.83 5.81
CA ARG A 690 15.58 -21.12 5.91
C ARG A 690 16.27 -21.54 4.61
N GLY A 691 16.02 -20.83 3.51
CA GLY A 691 16.75 -20.99 2.25
C GLY A 691 17.94 -20.04 2.16
N ARG A 692 19.05 -20.48 1.58
CA ARG A 692 20.25 -19.66 1.37
C ARG A 692 19.92 -18.37 0.61
N VAL A 693 20.53 -17.25 1.00
CA VAL A 693 20.33 -15.95 0.31
C VAL A 693 21.64 -15.44 -0.29
N GLY A 694 21.60 -15.16 -1.60
CA GLY A 694 22.68 -14.56 -2.36
C GLY A 694 23.84 -15.49 -2.71
N TYR A 695 24.83 -14.91 -3.39
CA TYR A 695 25.98 -15.61 -3.98
C TYR A 695 27.28 -14.89 -3.61
N SER A 696 28.38 -15.64 -3.48
CA SER A 696 29.64 -15.09 -2.97
C SER A 696 30.13 -13.90 -3.81
N SER A 697 30.48 -12.80 -3.14
CA SER A 697 30.95 -11.55 -3.74
C SER A 697 30.00 -10.88 -4.77
N VAL A 698 28.73 -11.31 -4.83
CA VAL A 698 27.69 -10.76 -5.71
C VAL A 698 26.52 -10.24 -4.85
N GLY A 699 25.88 -9.15 -5.27
CA GLY A 699 24.74 -8.58 -4.55
C GLY A 699 25.10 -7.37 -3.68
N VAL A 700 24.29 -6.32 -3.78
CA VAL A 700 24.35 -5.11 -2.96
C VAL A 700 23.05 -4.99 -2.17
N PHE A 701 23.11 -4.75 -0.86
CA PHE A 701 21.94 -4.80 0.03
C PHE A 701 21.32 -6.21 0.04
N VAL A 702 21.96 -7.11 0.82
CA VAL A 702 21.58 -8.52 0.92
C VAL A 702 21.21 -8.86 2.37
N GLY A 703 20.00 -9.34 2.62
CA GLY A 703 19.52 -9.64 3.97
C GLY A 703 18.91 -11.03 4.10
N GLY A 704 18.96 -11.62 5.29
CA GLY A 704 18.30 -12.91 5.53
C GLY A 704 16.78 -12.81 5.43
N LEU A 705 16.20 -11.66 5.81
CA LEU A 705 14.79 -11.35 5.58
C LEU A 705 14.60 -10.32 4.48
N ALA A 706 15.26 -9.15 4.54
CA ALA A 706 15.08 -8.06 3.58
C ALA A 706 16.40 -7.52 3.03
N GLY A 707 16.51 -7.34 1.71
CA GLY A 707 17.70 -6.72 1.12
C GLY A 707 17.86 -5.26 1.53
N LEU A 708 16.83 -4.47 1.25
CA LEU A 708 16.68 -3.06 1.64
C LEU A 708 15.46 -2.89 2.56
N SER A 709 15.48 -1.96 3.51
CA SER A 709 14.28 -1.63 4.30
C SER A 709 14.27 -0.27 4.99
N ASN A 710 13.06 0.28 5.16
CA ASN A 710 12.66 1.26 6.18
C ASN A 710 11.40 0.83 6.96
N GLY A 711 10.82 -0.32 6.60
CA GLY A 711 9.69 -0.94 7.29
C GLY A 711 10.07 -1.64 8.60
N ALA A 712 9.06 -2.19 9.29
CA ALA A 712 9.23 -2.78 10.62
C ALA A 712 9.42 -4.31 10.61
N PHE A 713 10.25 -4.80 11.53
CA PHE A 713 10.46 -6.24 11.74
C PHE A 713 10.16 -6.61 13.19
N TYR A 714 9.38 -7.68 13.37
CA TYR A 714 9.01 -8.20 14.68
C TYR A 714 9.14 -9.73 14.67
N PHE A 715 9.82 -10.30 15.67
CA PHE A 715 9.85 -11.75 15.91
C PHE A 715 10.28 -12.61 14.71
N SER A 716 11.02 -12.03 13.77
CA SER A 716 11.29 -12.64 12.46
C SER A 716 12.74 -13.07 12.37
N ASN A 717 12.98 -14.26 11.82
CA ASN A 717 14.17 -15.04 12.12
C ASN A 717 14.86 -15.58 10.86
N ASN A 718 16.19 -15.49 10.80
CA ASN A 718 16.98 -16.11 9.75
C ASN A 718 17.77 -17.32 10.29
N TYR A 719 17.65 -18.45 9.60
CA TYR A 719 18.37 -19.69 9.90
C TYR A 719 19.33 -20.12 8.78
N ALA A 720 19.43 -19.36 7.69
CA ALA A 720 20.15 -19.76 6.48
C ALA A 720 21.35 -18.85 6.19
N ASP A 721 22.38 -19.42 5.57
CA ASP A 721 23.59 -18.67 5.23
C ASP A 721 23.33 -17.59 4.16
N ILE A 722 24.04 -16.46 4.29
CA ILE A 722 23.87 -15.25 3.50
C ILE A 722 25.20 -14.87 2.86
N TYR A 723 25.17 -14.59 1.56
CA TYR A 723 26.33 -14.21 0.78
C TYR A 723 26.03 -12.92 0.00
N GLY A 724 26.86 -11.90 0.17
CA GLY A 724 26.75 -10.65 -0.59
C GLY A 724 28.11 -10.05 -0.94
N ARG A 725 28.10 -8.92 -1.65
CA ARG A 725 29.30 -8.10 -1.86
C ARG A 725 29.42 -6.99 -0.82
N THR A 726 28.37 -6.20 -0.64
CA THR A 726 28.37 -4.99 0.21
C THR A 726 27.02 -4.79 0.88
N ASN A 727 27.03 -4.41 2.16
CA ASN A 727 25.85 -4.20 3.01
C ASN A 727 25.04 -5.49 3.13
N VAL A 728 25.57 -6.42 3.93
CA VAL A 728 25.04 -7.77 4.12
C VAL A 728 24.60 -7.95 5.58
N GLY A 729 23.39 -8.43 5.83
CA GLY A 729 22.88 -8.55 7.20
C GLY A 729 22.00 -9.76 7.48
N GLY A 730 22.03 -10.26 8.71
CA GLY A 730 21.27 -11.46 9.12
C GLY A 730 19.77 -11.31 8.95
N ILE A 731 19.27 -10.09 9.14
CA ILE A 731 17.85 -9.73 8.98
C ILE A 731 17.71 -8.73 7.82
N VAL A 732 18.46 -7.61 7.83
CA VAL A 732 18.39 -6.58 6.77
C VAL A 732 19.77 -6.25 6.18
N GLY A 733 19.91 -6.19 4.86
CA GLY A 733 21.16 -5.77 4.21
C GLY A 733 21.49 -4.29 4.44
N TYR A 734 20.56 -3.40 4.08
CA TYR A 734 20.68 -1.95 4.26
C TYR A 734 19.38 -1.35 4.80
N TYR A 735 19.48 -0.56 5.86
CA TYR A 735 18.35 0.08 6.54
C TYR A 735 18.42 1.60 6.33
N THR A 736 17.57 2.15 5.45
CA THR A 736 17.59 3.56 5.07
C THR A 736 16.25 4.05 4.48
N THR A 737 16.00 5.36 4.56
CA THR A 737 14.89 6.04 3.88
C THR A 737 15.32 6.51 2.49
N VAL A 738 14.42 6.40 1.53
CA VAL A 738 14.61 7.00 0.21
C VAL A 738 14.39 8.51 0.31
N SER A 739 15.46 9.31 0.29
CA SER A 739 15.39 10.78 0.35
C SER A 739 15.55 11.41 -1.03
N SER A 740 14.86 12.52 -1.29
CA SER A 740 14.88 13.24 -2.58
C SER A 740 16.23 13.86 -2.94
N ASP A 741 17.08 14.13 -1.96
CA ASP A 741 18.40 14.74 -2.16
C ASP A 741 19.54 13.71 -2.23
N SER A 742 20.46 13.95 -3.18
CA SER A 742 21.69 13.23 -3.54
C SER A 742 21.56 11.93 -4.36
N ASN A 743 21.98 12.00 -5.63
CA ASN A 743 22.55 10.94 -6.51
C ASN A 743 22.00 9.48 -6.48
N TYR A 744 20.78 9.24 -6.03
CA TYR A 744 20.19 7.89 -5.94
C TYR A 744 19.99 7.17 -7.28
N ASN A 745 20.07 7.87 -8.41
CA ASN A 745 20.08 7.27 -9.76
C ASN A 745 21.14 6.15 -9.93
N GLU A 746 22.27 6.23 -9.21
CA GLU A 746 23.34 5.22 -9.26
C GLU A 746 23.03 3.96 -8.42
N TYR A 747 22.14 4.08 -7.43
CA TYR A 747 21.73 2.98 -6.53
C TYR A 747 20.42 2.29 -6.94
N PHE A 748 19.50 3.05 -7.52
CA PHE A 748 18.13 2.60 -7.80
C PHE A 748 17.83 2.38 -9.29
N GLY A 749 18.65 2.90 -10.20
CA GLY A 749 18.28 3.04 -11.61
C GLY A 749 17.35 4.25 -11.81
N SER A 750 17.60 5.04 -12.84
CA SER A 750 16.95 6.35 -13.02
C SER A 750 15.45 6.28 -13.36
N SER A 751 14.94 5.11 -13.74
CA SER A 751 13.50 4.82 -13.93
C SER A 751 12.85 4.42 -12.61
N ASP A 752 13.33 3.33 -12.01
CA ASP A 752 12.70 2.66 -10.88
C ASP A 752 12.64 3.58 -9.64
N TYR A 753 13.61 4.50 -9.49
CA TYR A 753 13.60 5.50 -8.43
C TYR A 753 12.40 6.44 -8.51
N GLN A 754 12.04 6.92 -9.72
CA GLN A 754 10.90 7.80 -9.88
C GLN A 754 9.60 7.02 -9.73
N GLU A 755 9.46 5.81 -10.26
CA GLU A 755 8.26 4.98 -10.00
C GLU A 755 8.06 4.64 -8.51
N ILE A 756 9.14 4.41 -7.75
CA ILE A 756 9.07 4.19 -6.31
C ILE A 756 8.70 5.50 -5.57
N ILE A 757 9.27 6.63 -5.95
CA ILE A 757 8.91 7.95 -5.41
C ILE A 757 7.46 8.30 -5.75
N ASP A 758 7.03 8.07 -7.00
CA ASP A 758 5.69 8.30 -7.50
C ASP A 758 4.67 7.37 -6.79
N SER A 759 4.97 6.09 -6.60
CA SER A 759 4.09 5.18 -5.84
C SER A 759 4.03 5.46 -4.34
N ILE A 760 4.97 6.25 -3.80
CA ILE A 760 5.01 6.68 -2.39
C ILE A 760 4.46 8.12 -2.21
N LEU A 761 4.52 8.99 -3.24
CA LEU A 761 4.22 10.43 -3.14
C LEU A 761 3.11 10.93 -4.09
N ASN A 762 2.76 10.26 -5.19
CA ASN A 762 1.74 10.75 -6.16
C ASN A 762 0.28 10.53 -5.71
N SER A 763 0.01 10.59 -4.41
CA SER A 763 -1.33 10.89 -3.90
C SER A 763 -1.61 12.39 -3.79
N SER A 764 -0.75 13.27 -4.35
CA SER A 764 -1.01 14.71 -4.46
C SER A 764 -0.11 15.40 -5.49
N SER A 765 -0.64 15.71 -6.68
CA SER A 765 -0.07 16.75 -7.56
C SER A 765 -0.29 18.17 -7.00
N ASP A 766 -1.20 18.31 -6.03
CA ASP A 766 -1.40 19.53 -5.26
C ASP A 766 -0.31 19.69 -4.20
N LYS A 767 0.36 20.85 -4.21
CA LYS A 767 1.48 21.17 -3.31
C LYS A 767 1.08 21.51 -1.87
N ASN A 768 -0.13 21.12 -1.47
CA ASN A 768 -0.71 21.31 -0.15
C ASN A 768 -1.31 19.97 0.29
N ASP A 769 -0.64 19.22 1.19
CA ASP A 769 -1.29 18.55 2.32
C ASP A 769 -0.32 17.75 3.20
N ASP A 770 -0.74 17.55 4.45
CA ASP A 770 -0.13 16.75 5.51
C ASP A 770 -0.10 15.22 5.25
N VAL A 771 0.01 14.80 3.98
CA VAL A 771 -0.02 13.37 3.62
C VAL A 771 1.26 12.66 4.07
N VAL A 772 2.43 13.28 3.88
CA VAL A 772 3.75 12.72 4.24
C VAL A 772 4.00 12.78 5.77
N SER A 773 3.41 13.75 6.46
CA SER A 773 3.48 13.87 7.93
C SER A 773 2.54 12.91 8.66
N SER A 774 1.50 12.38 8.00
CA SER A 774 0.53 11.43 8.56
C SER A 774 0.76 9.96 8.18
N THR A 775 1.68 9.65 7.27
CA THR A 775 2.05 8.25 6.95
C THR A 775 2.97 7.65 8.01
N ASN A 776 2.39 6.88 8.94
CA ASN A 776 3.09 6.11 9.97
C ASN A 776 3.84 4.87 9.42
N LEU A 777 4.35 4.95 8.19
CA LEU A 777 5.03 3.88 7.43
C LEU A 777 6.51 3.74 7.79
N ASN A 778 7.19 4.84 8.11
CA ASN A 778 8.58 4.85 8.58
C ASN A 778 8.66 4.44 10.06
N LYS A 779 8.26 3.22 10.38
CA LYS A 779 8.33 2.67 11.74
C LYS A 779 9.77 2.52 12.22
N ASN A 780 10.74 2.34 11.31
CA ASN A 780 12.18 2.38 11.59
C ASN A 780 12.64 1.48 12.77
N ILE A 781 12.05 0.29 12.91
CA ILE A 781 12.33 -0.65 14.01
C ILE A 781 12.61 -2.08 13.55
N ILE A 782 13.60 -2.70 14.19
CA ILE A 782 13.88 -4.14 14.15
C ILE A 782 13.83 -4.63 15.60
N LEU A 783 12.77 -5.36 15.95
CA LEU A 783 12.52 -5.85 17.30
C LEU A 783 12.52 -7.37 17.32
N TYR A 784 13.16 -7.97 18.33
CA TYR A 784 12.97 -9.38 18.67
C TYR A 784 13.35 -10.37 17.55
N CYS A 785 14.26 -9.97 16.66
CA CYS A 785 14.68 -10.75 15.51
C CYS A 785 15.93 -11.58 15.82
N TYR A 786 15.97 -12.82 15.34
CA TYR A 786 17.06 -13.76 15.61
C TYR A 786 17.76 -14.21 14.32
N ASN A 787 19.10 -14.16 14.32
CA ASN A 787 19.93 -14.73 13.25
C ASN A 787 20.77 -15.91 13.74
N ASN A 788 20.72 -17.02 13.00
CA ASN A 788 21.55 -18.21 13.17
C ASN A 788 22.23 -18.67 11.87
N GLY A 789 22.00 -17.98 10.75
CA GLY A 789 22.67 -18.24 9.48
C GLY A 789 23.98 -17.46 9.35
N THR A 790 25.02 -18.11 8.83
CA THR A 790 26.36 -17.52 8.68
C THR A 790 26.37 -16.46 7.60
N ILE A 791 27.07 -15.34 7.84
CA ILE A 791 27.06 -14.19 6.95
C ILE A 791 28.43 -13.95 6.35
N PHE A 792 28.49 -13.84 5.02
CA PHE A 792 29.70 -13.57 4.25
C PHE A 792 29.52 -12.33 3.36
N GLY A 793 30.50 -11.41 3.39
CA GLY A 793 30.54 -10.27 2.47
C GLY A 793 31.89 -9.57 2.40
N ASN A 794 32.01 -8.50 1.61
CA ASN A 794 33.28 -7.79 1.38
C ASN A 794 33.24 -6.31 1.80
N GLY A 795 32.13 -5.84 2.36
CA GLY A 795 31.93 -4.46 2.83
C GLY A 795 31.34 -4.43 4.24
N SER A 796 30.41 -3.51 4.50
CA SER A 796 29.70 -3.48 5.79
C SER A 796 28.86 -4.74 5.97
N VAL A 797 29.08 -5.48 7.06
CA VAL A 797 28.39 -6.75 7.36
C VAL A 797 28.00 -6.83 8.84
N GLY A 798 26.74 -7.19 9.12
CA GLY A 798 26.23 -7.29 10.48
C GLY A 798 25.34 -8.50 10.77
N GLY A 799 25.46 -9.09 11.96
CA GLY A 799 24.64 -10.24 12.37
C GLY A 799 23.12 -10.00 12.35
N ILE A 800 22.66 -8.75 12.42
CA ILE A 800 21.26 -8.35 12.21
C ILE A 800 21.13 -7.39 11.02
N CYS A 801 21.95 -6.34 10.95
CA CYS A 801 21.88 -5.36 9.86
C CYS A 801 23.26 -5.00 9.26
N GLY A 802 23.40 -4.98 7.93
CA GLY A 802 24.66 -4.63 7.27
C GLY A 802 25.06 -3.17 7.48
N LEU A 803 24.18 -2.24 7.08
CA LEU A 803 24.36 -0.79 7.24
C LEU A 803 23.04 -0.14 7.70
N VAL A 804 23.12 0.81 8.62
CA VAL A 804 21.98 1.62 9.10
C VAL A 804 22.30 3.11 8.92
N ASP A 805 21.55 3.80 8.06
CA ASP A 805 21.76 5.22 7.74
C ASP A 805 20.67 6.15 8.29
N ILE A 806 19.63 5.60 8.93
CA ILE A 806 18.50 6.36 9.48
C ILE A 806 18.30 6.16 10.98
N SER A 807 17.72 7.17 11.61
CA SER A 807 17.29 7.11 13.01
C SER A 807 16.29 5.97 13.20
N SER A 808 16.77 4.88 13.77
CA SER A 808 16.06 3.61 13.91
C SER A 808 16.37 2.95 15.25
N THR A 809 15.53 2.01 15.67
CA THR A 809 15.74 1.22 16.89
C THR A 809 15.89 -0.26 16.55
N ILE A 810 17.07 -0.81 16.82
CA ILE A 810 17.31 -2.25 16.86
C ILE A 810 17.28 -2.66 18.32
N ARG A 811 16.26 -3.41 18.74
CA ARG A 811 16.08 -3.80 20.14
C ARG A 811 15.89 -5.30 20.30
N ALA A 812 16.52 -5.84 21.34
CA ALA A 812 16.33 -7.22 21.78
C ALA A 812 16.49 -8.23 20.62
N CYS A 813 17.45 -7.95 19.73
CA CYS A 813 17.79 -8.81 18.61
C CYS A 813 19.02 -9.65 18.96
N ILE A 814 19.06 -10.88 18.46
CA ILE A 814 20.07 -11.87 18.83
C ILE A 814 20.77 -12.40 17.58
N ASN A 815 22.10 -12.26 17.52
CA ASN A 815 22.91 -12.98 16.54
C ASN A 815 23.63 -14.16 17.22
N LYS A 816 23.39 -15.38 16.74
CA LYS A 816 24.12 -16.60 17.11
C LYS A 816 25.18 -17.01 16.08
N ALA A 817 25.12 -16.45 14.88
CA ALA A 817 25.91 -16.90 13.74
C ALA A 817 27.28 -16.22 13.63
N ASN A 818 28.16 -16.83 12.84
CA ASN A 818 29.41 -16.21 12.44
C ASN A 818 29.16 -15.12 11.38
N VAL A 819 29.95 -14.04 11.45
CA VAL A 819 29.91 -12.89 10.56
C VAL A 819 31.33 -12.66 10.04
N SER A 820 31.54 -12.82 8.74
CA SER A 820 32.88 -12.85 8.14
C SER A 820 33.00 -11.93 6.93
N VAL A 821 34.14 -11.24 6.82
CA VAL A 821 34.53 -10.52 5.59
C VAL A 821 35.96 -10.85 5.12
N GLU A 822 36.09 -11.04 3.81
CA GLU A 822 37.34 -11.49 3.17
C GLU A 822 38.27 -10.33 2.77
N SER A 823 37.72 -9.15 2.48
CA SER A 823 38.47 -7.99 2.00
C SER A 823 37.85 -6.64 2.44
N GLY A 824 37.33 -6.57 3.66
CA GLY A 824 36.37 -5.53 4.07
C GLY A 824 36.52 -5.01 5.51
N SER A 825 35.97 -3.82 5.72
CA SER A 825 35.82 -3.14 7.02
C SER A 825 34.35 -3.08 7.45
N TYR A 826 34.08 -2.62 8.68
CA TYR A 826 32.74 -2.38 9.22
C TYR A 826 31.96 -3.68 9.49
N VAL A 827 32.48 -4.47 10.43
CA VAL A 827 31.93 -5.79 10.77
C VAL A 827 31.41 -5.79 12.20
N GLY A 828 30.13 -6.12 12.36
CA GLY A 828 29.47 -6.13 13.66
C GLY A 828 28.69 -7.40 13.92
N GLY A 829 28.63 -7.83 15.18
CA GLY A 829 27.75 -8.94 15.53
C GLY A 829 26.26 -8.60 15.55
N ILE A 830 25.87 -7.34 15.66
CA ILE A 830 24.50 -6.86 15.40
C ILE A 830 24.49 -5.96 14.16
N VAL A 831 25.34 -4.93 14.09
CA VAL A 831 25.37 -3.98 12.94
C VAL A 831 26.78 -3.72 12.41
N GLY A 832 27.00 -3.87 11.10
CA GLY A 832 28.30 -3.54 10.49
C GLY A 832 28.69 -2.07 10.70
N GLN A 833 27.82 -1.16 10.24
CA GLN A 833 27.93 0.28 10.46
C GLN A 833 26.55 0.88 10.77
N MET A 834 26.47 1.71 11.80
CA MET A 834 25.29 2.53 12.11
C MET A 834 25.71 4.01 12.13
N LYS A 835 25.10 4.84 11.27
CA LYS A 835 25.33 6.31 11.21
C LYS A 835 24.33 7.12 12.02
N ASN A 836 23.20 6.52 12.40
CA ASN A 836 22.21 7.10 13.30
C ASN A 836 21.35 5.97 13.88
N GLY A 837 20.82 6.14 15.09
CA GLY A 837 19.91 5.19 15.73
C GLY A 837 20.36 4.66 17.09
N THR A 838 19.65 3.64 17.56
CA THR A 838 19.87 2.97 18.85
C THR A 838 19.89 1.46 18.68
N ILE A 839 20.96 0.83 19.15
CA ILE A 839 21.01 -0.61 19.45
C ILE A 839 20.79 -0.76 20.95
N THR A 840 19.77 -1.50 21.36
CA THR A 840 19.52 -1.72 22.79
C THR A 840 19.11 -3.14 23.13
N GLU A 841 19.48 -3.64 24.30
CA GLU A 841 19.10 -4.97 24.81
C GLU A 841 19.47 -6.12 23.86
N SER A 842 20.40 -5.90 22.92
CA SER A 842 20.71 -6.82 21.81
C SER A 842 22.00 -7.59 22.09
N ILE A 843 22.06 -8.84 21.63
CA ILE A 843 23.06 -9.79 22.12
C ILE A 843 23.70 -10.58 20.97
N SER A 844 25.03 -10.68 21.02
CA SER A 844 25.85 -11.22 19.95
C SER A 844 26.75 -12.34 20.42
N TYR A 845 26.79 -13.41 19.63
CA TYR A 845 27.60 -14.61 19.77
C TYR A 845 28.30 -14.95 18.45
N GLY A 846 29.16 -15.96 18.50
CA GLY A 846 29.86 -16.46 17.32
C GLY A 846 31.12 -15.66 16.98
N ASN A 847 31.59 -15.85 15.76
CA ASN A 847 32.86 -15.33 15.27
C ASN A 847 32.61 -14.09 14.39
N ILE A 848 33.20 -12.96 14.76
CA ILE A 848 33.12 -11.69 14.02
C ILE A 848 34.50 -11.41 13.43
N PHE A 849 34.72 -11.86 12.19
CA PHE A 849 36.03 -11.89 11.56
C PHE A 849 36.12 -10.93 10.37
N ALA A 850 37.11 -10.05 10.40
CA ALA A 850 37.54 -9.28 9.25
C ALA A 850 38.94 -9.70 8.79
N SER A 851 39.11 -9.74 7.47
CA SER A 851 40.38 -10.01 6.81
C SER A 851 40.55 -9.11 5.58
N GLY A 852 41.79 -9.07 5.05
CA GLY A 852 42.19 -8.17 3.98
C GLY A 852 43.29 -7.19 4.41
N LEU A 853 44.36 -7.12 3.61
CA LEU A 853 45.49 -6.20 3.80
C LEU A 853 45.00 -4.75 3.90
N ASN A 854 45.31 -4.09 5.02
CA ASN A 854 44.89 -2.73 5.40
C ASN A 854 43.37 -2.50 5.44
N SER A 855 42.54 -3.52 5.16
CA SER A 855 41.10 -3.40 4.95
C SER A 855 40.27 -4.03 6.07
N ALA A 856 40.84 -4.88 6.94
CA ALA A 856 40.16 -5.47 8.09
C ALA A 856 40.02 -4.51 9.30
N GLN A 857 39.29 -3.41 9.15
CA GLN A 857 39.12 -2.38 10.18
C GLN A 857 37.68 -2.26 10.68
N TYR A 858 37.50 -1.65 11.86
CA TYR A 858 36.19 -1.38 12.46
C TYR A 858 35.39 -2.66 12.70
N VAL A 859 35.91 -3.48 13.62
CA VAL A 859 35.32 -4.78 13.98
C VAL A 859 34.83 -4.72 15.42
N GLY A 860 33.58 -5.08 15.66
CA GLY A 860 33.11 -5.15 17.04
C GLY A 860 31.98 -6.12 17.31
N GLY A 861 31.89 -6.53 18.57
CA GLY A 861 30.98 -7.61 18.97
C GLY A 861 29.50 -7.25 18.84
N ILE A 862 29.13 -5.98 19.07
CA ILE A 862 27.80 -5.45 18.74
C ILE A 862 27.85 -4.66 17.43
N ALA A 863 28.79 -3.71 17.28
CA ALA A 863 28.89 -2.87 16.08
C ALA A 863 30.32 -2.73 15.55
N GLY A 864 30.50 -2.67 14.22
CA GLY A 864 31.80 -2.33 13.65
C GLY A 864 32.12 -0.84 13.83
N TYR A 865 31.17 0.00 13.43
CA TYR A 865 31.19 1.46 13.61
C TYR A 865 29.84 1.95 14.12
N ILE A 866 29.85 2.88 15.08
CA ILE A 866 28.65 3.52 15.63
C ILE A 866 28.77 5.05 15.67
N ASP A 867 27.77 5.71 15.09
CA ASP A 867 27.33 7.07 15.37
C ASP A 867 25.88 7.01 15.88
N GLY A 868 25.70 6.85 17.20
CA GLY A 868 24.42 6.51 17.78
C GLY A 868 24.53 5.95 19.20
N THR A 869 23.48 5.29 19.68
CA THR A 869 23.46 4.71 21.04
C THR A 869 23.61 3.19 20.99
N ILE A 870 24.52 2.63 21.80
CA ILE A 870 24.52 1.21 22.17
C ILE A 870 24.32 1.14 23.68
N SER A 871 23.18 0.58 24.10
CA SER A 871 22.87 0.42 25.52
C SER A 871 22.43 -0.99 25.88
N TYR A 872 22.71 -1.42 27.12
CA TYR A 872 22.15 -2.64 27.69
C TYR A 872 22.43 -3.90 26.84
N SER A 873 23.46 -3.89 26.00
CA SER A 873 23.74 -4.93 25.00
C SER A 873 24.92 -5.80 25.45
N MET A 874 24.95 -7.06 25.01
CA MET A 874 25.94 -8.04 25.47
C MET A 874 26.66 -8.73 24.32
N SER A 875 27.98 -8.81 24.41
CA SER A 875 28.82 -9.47 23.41
C SER A 875 29.61 -10.62 24.00
N TYR A 876 29.48 -11.79 23.38
CA TYR A 876 30.15 -13.03 23.74
C TYR A 876 30.96 -13.58 22.56
N THR A 877 31.55 -12.68 21.76
CA THR A 877 32.08 -13.01 20.43
C THR A 877 33.57 -13.37 20.41
N VAL A 878 34.00 -14.06 19.36
CA VAL A 878 35.41 -14.16 18.97
C VAL A 878 35.66 -13.12 17.88
N ILE A 879 36.55 -12.14 18.13
CA ILE A 879 36.78 -10.99 17.24
C ILE A 879 38.14 -11.12 16.55
N LYS A 880 38.20 -11.04 15.22
CA LYS A 880 39.45 -10.98 14.43
C LYS A 880 39.45 -9.75 13.53
N GLY A 881 40.59 -9.05 13.45
CA GLY A 881 40.82 -7.98 12.48
C GLY A 881 42.18 -7.30 12.68
N LEU A 882 42.43 -6.22 11.93
CA LEU A 882 43.69 -5.46 12.00
C LEU A 882 43.65 -4.31 13.00
N ASN A 883 42.70 -3.38 12.87
CA ASN A 883 42.63 -2.16 13.70
C ASN A 883 41.19 -1.83 14.08
N TYR A 884 41.01 -1.06 15.16
CA TYR A 884 39.69 -0.67 15.69
C TYR A 884 38.84 -1.89 16.04
N LEU A 885 39.35 -2.70 16.97
CA LEU A 885 38.72 -3.93 17.46
C LEU A 885 38.11 -3.67 18.84
N GLY A 886 36.79 -3.79 18.96
CA GLY A 886 36.07 -3.47 20.20
C GLY A 886 35.03 -4.49 20.60
N GLY A 887 35.07 -4.97 21.84
CA GLY A 887 34.15 -6.04 22.26
C GLY A 887 32.68 -5.63 22.24
N ILE A 888 32.38 -4.33 22.43
CA ILE A 888 31.07 -3.74 22.10
C ILE A 888 31.12 -3.09 20.71
N SER A 889 32.02 -2.13 20.47
CA SER A 889 32.13 -1.49 19.16
C SER A 889 33.55 -1.14 18.74
N GLY A 890 33.90 -1.40 17.48
CA GLY A 890 35.23 -1.09 16.93
C GLY A 890 35.57 0.41 17.01
N TYR A 891 34.62 1.27 16.62
CA TYR A 891 34.78 2.72 16.62
C TYR A 891 33.48 3.43 17.04
N ALA A 892 33.59 4.36 17.99
CA ALA A 892 32.49 5.25 18.39
C ALA A 892 32.81 6.73 18.07
N THR A 893 31.89 7.42 17.41
CA THR A 893 31.98 8.86 17.12
C THR A 893 31.91 9.74 18.38
N LYS A 894 32.10 11.04 18.19
CA LYS A 894 32.00 12.06 19.25
C LYS A 894 30.63 12.11 19.92
N THR A 895 29.59 11.84 19.14
CA THR A 895 28.16 11.84 19.49
C THR A 895 27.67 10.52 20.07
N SER A 896 28.43 9.43 19.87
CA SER A 896 28.03 8.09 20.28
C SER A 896 27.93 7.90 21.80
N LYS A 897 26.88 7.18 22.22
CA LYS A 897 26.59 6.83 23.60
C LYS A 897 26.73 5.32 23.80
N ILE A 898 27.63 4.90 24.68
CA ILE A 898 27.95 3.50 24.97
C ILE A 898 27.71 3.27 26.47
N ILE A 899 26.52 2.78 26.81
CA ILE A 899 26.00 2.82 28.19
C ILE A 899 25.57 1.44 28.69
N SER A 900 26.08 1.00 29.85
CA SER A 900 25.61 -0.21 30.54
C SER A 900 25.68 -1.51 29.71
N ASN A 901 26.76 -1.67 28.93
CA ASN A 901 26.99 -2.87 28.11
C ASN A 901 27.95 -3.88 28.77
N LEU A 902 27.91 -5.13 28.33
CA LEU A 902 28.74 -6.23 28.83
C LEU A 902 29.54 -6.91 27.71
N SER A 903 30.84 -7.14 27.92
CA SER A 903 31.72 -7.79 26.96
C SER A 903 32.52 -8.96 27.55
N ASP A 904 32.29 -10.15 27.03
CA ASP A 904 33.10 -11.35 27.23
C ASP A 904 33.59 -11.83 25.85
N CYS A 905 34.47 -11.04 25.25
CA CYS A 905 35.05 -11.30 23.94
C CYS A 905 36.40 -12.00 24.04
N TYR A 906 36.79 -12.72 22.98
CA TYR A 906 38.17 -13.17 22.77
C TYR A 906 38.72 -12.50 21.50
N PHE A 907 39.90 -11.89 21.57
CA PHE A 907 40.49 -11.16 20.45
C PHE A 907 41.62 -11.94 19.78
N VAL A 908 41.51 -12.09 18.46
CA VAL A 908 42.52 -12.67 17.57
C VAL A 908 43.25 -11.52 16.91
N VAL A 909 44.36 -11.08 17.52
CA VAL A 909 45.10 -9.88 17.13
C VAL A 909 46.34 -10.22 16.30
N GLU A 910 46.62 -9.42 15.28
CA GLU A 910 47.79 -9.58 14.43
C GLU A 910 48.96 -8.68 14.90
N THR A 911 50.18 -9.01 14.48
CA THR A 911 51.37 -8.25 14.91
C THR A 911 51.34 -6.85 14.31
N GLY A 912 51.18 -5.84 15.17
CA GLY A 912 51.05 -4.43 14.77
C GLY A 912 49.63 -3.86 14.93
N SER A 913 48.64 -4.65 15.33
CA SER A 913 47.27 -4.19 15.58
C SER A 913 47.17 -3.07 16.64
N THR A 914 46.46 -2.00 16.27
CA THR A 914 46.22 -0.80 17.10
C THR A 914 44.73 -0.59 17.37
N TYR A 915 44.39 0.21 18.38
CA TYR A 915 43.00 0.50 18.76
C TYR A 915 42.20 -0.77 19.11
N ILE A 916 42.61 -1.46 20.18
CA ILE A 916 41.97 -2.70 20.67
C ILE A 916 41.51 -2.47 22.10
N GLY A 917 40.26 -2.83 22.43
CA GLY A 917 39.75 -2.77 23.79
C GLY A 917 38.48 -3.61 23.98
N ASN A 918 38.25 -4.09 25.20
CA ASN A 918 37.11 -4.97 25.48
C ASN A 918 35.75 -4.27 25.36
N ILE A 919 35.67 -2.96 25.52
CA ILE A 919 34.45 -2.19 25.24
C ILE A 919 34.58 -1.52 23.87
N LEU A 920 35.61 -0.70 23.67
CA LEU A 920 35.82 0.04 22.42
C LEU A 920 37.25 -0.11 21.89
N GLY A 921 37.38 -0.23 20.57
CA GLY A 921 38.68 -0.09 19.89
C GLY A 921 39.16 1.36 19.95
N TYR A 922 38.29 2.30 19.61
CA TYR A 922 38.51 3.75 19.70
C TYR A 922 37.21 4.54 19.96
N ALA A 923 37.34 5.73 20.54
CA ALA A 923 36.24 6.68 20.72
C ALA A 923 36.70 8.13 20.50
N ASP A 924 36.10 8.83 19.54
CA ASP A 924 36.33 10.28 19.29
C ASP A 924 35.93 11.15 20.48
N SER A 925 34.97 10.67 21.28
CA SER A 925 34.40 11.43 22.38
C SER A 925 35.33 11.51 23.59
N LEU A 926 36.36 10.66 23.67
CA LEU A 926 37.35 10.63 24.74
C LEU A 926 38.62 11.37 24.33
N ASP A 927 38.98 12.41 25.10
CA ASP A 927 40.33 12.95 25.05
C ASP A 927 41.29 12.00 25.78
N MET A 928 41.89 11.12 24.97
CA MET A 928 42.89 10.13 25.38
C MET A 928 44.11 10.74 26.10
N SER A 929 44.33 12.07 26.01
CA SER A 929 45.46 12.77 26.62
C SER A 929 45.16 13.35 28.01
N SER A 930 43.91 13.71 28.32
CA SER A 930 43.52 14.31 29.60
C SER A 930 42.91 13.31 30.58
N GLY A 931 42.39 12.17 30.11
CA GLY A 931 41.73 11.17 30.95
C GLY A 931 40.38 11.61 31.52
N THR A 932 39.84 12.74 31.03
CA THR A 932 38.53 13.27 31.42
C THR A 932 37.41 12.53 30.70
N PHE A 933 36.41 12.06 31.44
CA PHE A 933 35.25 11.38 30.86
C PHE A 933 34.16 12.35 30.42
N ASN A 934 33.44 11.95 29.37
CA ASN A 934 32.14 12.50 29.04
C ASN A 934 31.04 11.55 29.55
N GLU A 935 29.81 12.06 29.69
CA GLU A 935 28.68 11.27 30.16
C GLU A 935 28.12 10.25 29.15
N ASN A 936 28.64 10.22 27.92
CA ASN A 936 28.17 9.35 26.85
C ASN A 936 28.72 7.92 26.97
N ILE A 937 29.88 7.71 27.59
CA ILE A 937 30.50 6.37 27.77
C ILE A 937 30.60 6.05 29.25
N LYS A 938 29.68 5.23 29.77
CA LYS A 938 29.60 4.88 31.20
C LYS A 938 28.94 3.55 31.50
N TYR A 939 29.29 2.99 32.66
CA TYR A 939 28.77 1.74 33.23
C TYR A 939 29.00 0.49 32.36
N ASN A 940 30.04 0.47 31.51
CA ASN A 940 30.34 -0.71 30.70
C ASN A 940 31.30 -1.66 31.43
N TYR A 941 31.06 -2.96 31.31
CA TYR A 941 31.80 -4.02 32.02
C TYR A 941 32.38 -5.05 31.07
N TYR A 942 33.55 -5.59 31.41
CA TYR A 942 34.20 -6.63 30.61
C TYR A 942 35.02 -7.62 31.46
N ILE A 943 35.40 -8.76 30.89
CA ILE A 943 36.01 -9.87 31.64
C ILE A 943 37.50 -10.10 31.36
N ASP A 944 37.98 -9.91 30.12
CA ASP A 944 39.39 -10.09 29.78
C ASP A 944 40.22 -8.83 30.09
N ASN A 945 41.33 -8.99 30.82
CA ASN A 945 42.20 -7.89 31.21
C ASN A 945 43.38 -7.63 30.24
N GLU A 946 43.61 -8.46 29.21
CA GLU A 946 44.74 -8.28 28.28
C GLU A 946 44.65 -6.93 27.55
N PHE A 947 43.50 -6.67 26.91
CA PHE A 947 43.27 -5.46 26.11
C PHE A 947 42.60 -4.32 26.87
N LYS A 948 42.32 -4.50 28.17
CA LYS A 948 41.63 -3.52 29.05
C LYS A 948 40.33 -3.00 28.43
N GLY A 949 39.79 -1.88 28.93
CA GLY A 949 38.50 -1.34 28.52
C GLY A 949 38.46 -0.69 27.14
N ILE A 950 39.29 0.33 26.91
CA ILE A 950 39.28 1.11 25.66
C ILE A 950 40.72 1.38 25.21
N ASN A 951 41.06 1.00 23.98
CA ASN A 951 42.41 1.13 23.41
C ASN A 951 43.56 0.78 24.40
N LYS A 952 43.52 -0.41 25.01
CA LYS A 952 44.53 -0.90 25.96
C LYS A 952 44.68 -0.05 27.24
N ILE A 953 43.68 0.78 27.58
CA ILE A 953 43.64 1.64 28.78
C ILE A 953 42.35 1.37 29.59
N ASN A 954 42.44 1.55 30.91
CA ASN A 954 41.33 1.48 31.85
C ASN A 954 40.99 2.86 32.42
N TYR A 955 39.70 3.06 32.66
CA TYR A 955 39.10 4.37 32.56
C TYR A 955 37.87 4.43 33.50
N GLY A 956 38.04 5.03 34.68
CA GLY A 956 36.98 5.16 35.70
C GLY A 956 37.45 5.04 37.14
N SER A 957 38.22 6.00 37.67
CA SER A 957 38.57 6.07 39.10
C SER A 957 37.56 6.84 39.96
N GLU A 958 36.66 7.62 39.36
CA GLU A 958 35.68 8.46 40.04
C GLU A 958 34.28 8.22 39.44
N SER A 959 33.40 7.60 40.25
CA SER A 959 31.95 7.32 40.10
C SER A 959 31.38 6.72 38.79
N ASP A 960 31.83 7.12 37.61
CA ASP A 960 31.19 6.86 36.32
C ASP A 960 32.08 6.00 35.43
N TYR A 961 32.22 4.72 35.79
CA TYR A 961 33.10 3.75 35.13
C TYR A 961 32.87 3.64 33.61
N ALA A 962 33.71 4.28 32.78
CA ALA A 962 33.58 4.21 31.33
C ALA A 962 33.76 2.79 30.78
N ALA A 963 34.76 2.07 31.32
CA ALA A 963 34.96 0.65 31.09
C ALA A 963 35.67 0.00 32.30
N SER A 964 35.05 -1.01 32.93
CA SER A 964 35.57 -1.70 34.11
C SER A 964 35.68 -3.22 33.97
N LEU A 965 36.78 -3.76 34.48
CA LEU A 965 36.99 -5.19 34.60
C LEU A 965 36.08 -5.78 35.69
N ILE A 966 35.41 -6.89 35.40
CA ILE A 966 34.70 -7.77 36.34
C ILE A 966 35.19 -9.21 36.13
N THR A 967 35.30 -10.01 37.19
CA THR A 967 35.69 -11.42 37.04
C THR A 967 34.47 -12.26 36.62
N SER A 968 34.70 -13.38 35.90
CA SER A 968 33.63 -14.33 35.58
C SER A 968 32.88 -14.78 36.84
N ASP A 969 33.61 -15.10 37.93
CA ASP A 969 33.03 -15.48 39.22
C ASP A 969 32.13 -14.37 39.81
N SER A 970 32.55 -13.10 39.72
CA SER A 970 31.76 -11.93 40.13
C SER A 970 30.63 -11.57 39.17
N LEU A 971 30.54 -12.22 38.00
CA LEU A 971 29.45 -12.01 37.04
C LEU A 971 28.40 -13.13 37.11
N ILE A 972 28.81 -14.38 37.39
CA ILE A 972 27.93 -15.56 37.50
C ILE A 972 27.43 -15.82 38.93
N SER A 973 27.94 -15.10 39.94
CA SER A 973 27.47 -15.27 41.32
C SER A 973 26.16 -14.52 41.60
N TYR A 974 25.31 -15.13 42.41
CA TYR A 974 24.01 -14.56 42.77
C TYR A 974 24.21 -13.21 43.50
N ASN A 975 23.45 -12.19 43.10
CA ASN A 975 23.46 -10.82 43.67
C ASN A 975 24.71 -9.94 43.43
N THR A 976 25.54 -10.20 42.41
CA THR A 976 26.75 -9.36 42.15
C THR A 976 26.67 -8.41 40.96
N LEU A 977 25.62 -8.44 40.13
CA LEU A 977 25.39 -7.35 39.17
C LEU A 977 25.07 -6.05 39.94
N SER A 978 26.07 -5.18 39.92
CA SER A 978 26.15 -3.90 40.59
C SER A 978 24.89 -3.03 40.46
N LYS A 979 24.58 -2.28 41.52
CA LYS A 979 23.66 -1.11 41.57
C LYS A 979 23.96 0.03 40.58
N PHE A 980 24.99 -0.13 39.74
CA PHE A 980 25.44 0.80 38.71
C PHE A 980 25.24 0.24 37.29
N LEU A 981 24.81 -1.01 37.14
CA LEU A 981 23.97 -1.39 36.02
C LEU A 981 22.54 -0.94 36.35
N ASP A 982 21.78 -0.57 35.33
CA ASP A 982 20.40 -0.08 35.46
C ASP A 982 19.53 -1.06 36.28
N ASN A 983 18.50 -0.60 36.99
CA ASN A 983 17.63 -1.48 37.81
C ASN A 983 16.95 -2.59 36.99
N ARG A 984 16.87 -2.47 35.65
CA ARG A 984 16.51 -3.57 34.72
C ARG A 984 17.48 -4.76 34.70
N PHE A 985 18.65 -4.64 35.33
CA PHE A 985 19.63 -5.71 35.56
C PHE A 985 19.62 -6.24 36.99
N SER A 986 18.68 -5.80 37.84
CA SER A 986 18.49 -6.37 39.17
C SER A 986 17.99 -7.82 39.10
N GLY A 987 18.18 -8.58 40.19
CA GLY A 987 18.00 -10.04 40.20
C GLY A 987 16.60 -10.57 39.85
N ASP A 988 15.56 -9.73 39.89
CA ASP A 988 14.18 -10.09 39.50
C ASP A 988 13.96 -10.04 37.96
N ASN A 989 14.81 -9.28 37.26
CA ASN A 989 14.78 -8.99 35.83
C ASN A 989 15.86 -9.77 35.05
N TYR A 990 16.24 -10.93 35.58
CA TYR A 990 17.44 -11.62 35.16
C TYR A 990 17.22 -13.13 35.00
N ILE A 991 17.45 -13.70 33.79
CA ILE A 991 17.32 -15.16 33.55
C ILE A 991 18.62 -15.89 33.93
N GLY A 992 18.99 -15.76 35.20
CA GLY A 992 19.77 -16.76 35.92
C GLY A 992 18.79 -17.77 36.48
N GLY A 993 18.98 -19.06 36.18
CA GLY A 993 18.10 -20.09 36.73
C GLY A 993 18.09 -20.03 38.26
N LEU A 994 16.91 -20.19 38.88
CA LEU A 994 16.68 -20.14 40.34
C LEU A 994 17.64 -21.03 41.17
N ASP A 995 18.33 -21.95 40.51
CA ASP A 995 19.18 -22.99 41.10
C ASP A 995 20.58 -23.15 40.42
N LYS A 996 21.01 -22.26 39.51
CA LYS A 996 22.35 -22.34 38.86
C LYS A 996 23.01 -20.99 38.57
N THR A 997 24.33 -20.93 38.77
CA THR A 997 25.22 -19.83 38.31
C THR A 997 25.34 -19.79 36.79
N SER A 998 24.89 -18.72 36.14
CA SER A 998 24.99 -18.49 34.68
C SER A 998 25.22 -17.02 34.33
N TYR A 999 25.73 -16.78 33.11
CA TYR A 999 26.01 -15.46 32.57
C TYR A 999 24.75 -14.70 32.10
N PRO A 1000 24.72 -13.35 32.24
CA PRO A 1000 24.11 -12.35 31.33
C PRO A 1000 23.06 -12.73 30.23
N TYR A 1001 21.84 -12.17 30.08
CA TYR A 1001 20.55 -12.75 30.56
C TYR A 1001 19.37 -11.76 30.80
N LEU A 1002 19.19 -10.69 30.00
CA LEU A 1002 18.10 -9.70 30.17
C LEU A 1002 16.68 -10.31 30.10
N LYS A 1003 15.81 -9.97 31.07
CA LYS A 1003 14.39 -10.36 31.12
C LYS A 1003 13.44 -9.22 30.69
N SER A 1004 13.94 -8.19 29.99
CA SER A 1004 13.29 -6.88 29.74
C SER A 1004 12.00 -6.91 28.88
N TYR A 1005 11.50 -8.10 28.59
CA TYR A 1005 10.32 -8.38 27.77
C TYR A 1005 9.01 -8.40 28.56
N GLU A 1006 9.03 -8.65 29.87
CA GLU A 1006 7.80 -8.74 30.69
C GLU A 1006 7.11 -7.38 30.90
N GLU A 1007 7.83 -6.26 30.83
CA GLU A 1007 7.27 -4.91 31.04
C GLU A 1007 6.63 -4.31 29.76
N LEU A 1008 6.73 -4.97 28.61
CA LEU A 1008 6.53 -4.36 27.28
C LEU A 1008 5.12 -4.52 26.68
N ILE A 1009 4.12 -4.77 27.54
CA ILE A 1009 2.68 -4.76 27.16
C ILE A 1009 2.19 -3.33 26.85
N ALA A 1010 2.97 -2.30 27.20
CA ALA A 1010 2.66 -0.88 26.97
C ALA A 1010 3.40 -0.29 25.75
N TYR A 1011 3.16 -0.86 24.56
CA TYR A 1011 3.33 -0.13 23.30
C TYR A 1011 1.93 0.12 22.73
N ASP A 1012 1.39 1.32 22.97
CA ASP A 1012 0.00 1.67 22.65
C ASP A 1012 -0.31 1.64 21.13
N ASP A 1013 0.72 1.55 20.28
CA ASP A 1013 0.62 1.41 18.81
C ASP A 1013 0.50 -0.05 18.31
N PHE A 1014 0.38 -1.06 19.18
CA PHE A 1014 0.02 -2.43 18.76
C PHE A 1014 -1.49 -2.60 18.49
N ASP A 1015 -2.12 -1.56 17.94
CA ASP A 1015 -3.51 -1.59 17.47
C ASP A 1015 -3.61 -2.45 16.20
N VAL A 1016 -3.79 -3.75 16.41
CA VAL A 1016 -4.11 -4.71 15.35
C VAL A 1016 -5.21 -5.63 15.85
N THR A 1017 -6.42 -5.36 15.37
CA THR A 1017 -7.61 -6.17 15.64
C THR A 1017 -7.41 -7.63 15.20
N LEU A 1018 -7.74 -8.56 16.11
CA LEU A 1018 -7.65 -10.03 16.06
C LEU A 1018 -6.23 -10.67 16.14
N ASP A 1019 -6.09 -11.57 17.12
CA ASP A 1019 -5.07 -12.64 17.31
C ASP A 1019 -3.55 -12.36 17.29
N TYR A 1020 -3.05 -11.21 16.84
CA TYR A 1020 -1.61 -10.94 16.78
C TYR A 1020 -0.90 -10.98 18.16
N ASN A 1021 -1.61 -10.64 19.24
CA ASN A 1021 -1.07 -10.71 20.61
C ASN A 1021 -0.77 -12.16 21.05
N ILE A 1022 -1.53 -13.15 20.57
CA ILE A 1022 -1.26 -14.56 20.87
C ILE A 1022 -0.02 -15.05 20.11
N LEU A 1023 0.12 -14.63 18.84
CA LEU A 1023 1.29 -14.92 18.03
C LEU A 1023 2.55 -14.29 18.65
N GLY A 1024 2.51 -13.00 19.00
CA GLY A 1024 3.60 -12.30 19.68
C GLY A 1024 4.00 -12.98 21.00
N LYS A 1025 3.04 -13.37 21.84
CA LYS A 1025 3.32 -14.13 23.06
C LYS A 1025 4.02 -15.46 22.79
N LYS A 1026 3.54 -16.25 21.81
CA LYS A 1026 4.17 -17.52 21.43
C LYS A 1026 5.60 -17.34 20.92
N GLN A 1027 5.86 -16.27 20.15
CA GLN A 1027 7.20 -15.97 19.67
C GLN A 1027 8.12 -15.47 20.79
N LEU A 1028 7.61 -14.73 21.77
CA LEU A 1028 8.36 -14.39 23.00
C LEU A 1028 8.76 -15.66 23.78
N GLU A 1029 7.87 -16.64 23.92
CA GLU A 1029 8.21 -17.94 24.54
C GLU A 1029 9.33 -18.69 23.79
N ILE A 1030 9.35 -18.62 22.45
CA ILE A 1030 10.42 -19.18 21.62
C ILE A 1030 11.73 -18.39 21.79
N LEU A 1031 11.65 -17.06 21.83
CA LEU A 1031 12.81 -16.19 22.02
C LEU A 1031 13.46 -16.42 23.39
N PHE A 1032 12.67 -16.45 24.48
CA PHE A 1032 13.16 -16.83 25.81
C PHE A 1032 13.81 -18.23 25.84
N ALA A 1033 13.32 -19.18 25.04
CA ALA A 1033 13.93 -20.50 24.93
C ALA A 1033 15.29 -20.45 24.22
N ILE A 1034 15.44 -19.63 23.18
CA ILE A 1034 16.72 -19.35 22.49
C ILE A 1034 17.69 -18.66 23.46
N GLU A 1035 17.25 -17.63 24.19
CA GLU A 1035 18.05 -16.90 25.18
C GLU A 1035 18.56 -17.82 26.29
N LYS A 1036 17.68 -18.67 26.84
CA LYS A 1036 18.05 -19.71 27.80
C LYS A 1036 18.97 -20.77 27.22
N GLU A 1037 18.94 -21.02 25.90
CA GLU A 1037 19.94 -21.86 25.25
C GLU A 1037 21.31 -21.15 25.15
N CYS A 1038 21.35 -19.82 25.13
CA CYS A 1038 22.56 -19.02 25.01
C CYS A 1038 23.19 -18.58 26.35
N ALA A 1039 22.40 -18.50 27.44
CA ALA A 1039 22.84 -18.06 28.77
C ALA A 1039 23.60 -19.16 29.56
N ARG A 1040 24.91 -19.32 29.30
CA ARG A 1040 25.69 -20.50 29.72
C ARG A 1040 27.17 -20.20 29.99
N VAL A 1041 27.89 -21.11 30.66
CA VAL A 1041 29.36 -21.03 30.81
C VAL A 1041 30.02 -21.35 29.47
N SER A 1042 30.99 -20.53 29.05
CA SER A 1042 31.65 -20.65 27.75
C SER A 1042 33.09 -21.18 27.81
N LYS A 1043 33.52 -21.90 26.77
CA LYS A 1043 34.87 -22.45 26.53
C LYS A 1043 35.26 -22.14 25.08
N VAL A 1044 36.47 -21.63 24.85
CA VAL A 1044 36.98 -21.34 23.50
C VAL A 1044 37.79 -22.52 22.98
N TYR A 1045 37.52 -22.93 21.75
CA TYR A 1045 38.25 -23.95 21.00
C TYR A 1045 38.94 -23.32 19.78
N ILE A 1046 40.17 -23.72 19.51
CA ILE A 1046 41.02 -23.25 18.40
C ILE A 1046 41.26 -24.43 17.48
N PHE A 1047 40.72 -24.38 16.27
CA PHE A 1047 40.94 -25.37 15.22
C PHE A 1047 42.15 -24.97 14.39
N MET A 1048 43.15 -25.85 14.35
CA MET A 1048 44.42 -25.62 13.65
C MET A 1048 44.59 -26.59 12.48
N GLU A 1049 44.82 -26.06 11.29
CA GLU A 1049 45.02 -26.82 10.05
C GLU A 1049 46.45 -26.65 9.55
N TRP A 1050 46.99 -27.66 8.87
CA TRP A 1050 48.33 -27.60 8.30
C TRP A 1050 48.40 -26.56 7.17
N ASN A 1051 49.48 -25.76 7.14
CA ASN A 1051 49.67 -24.65 6.21
C ASN A 1051 50.46 -25.10 4.96
N GLU A 1052 49.85 -24.95 3.78
CA GLU A 1052 50.41 -25.34 2.48
C GLU A 1052 51.77 -24.69 2.16
N ASP A 1053 52.03 -23.48 2.66
CA ASP A 1053 53.23 -22.70 2.33
C ASP A 1053 54.53 -23.24 2.95
N ASN A 1054 54.48 -24.07 4.02
CA ASN A 1054 55.67 -24.49 4.76
C ASN A 1054 56.24 -25.87 4.38
N GLY A 1055 55.53 -26.67 3.58
CA GLY A 1055 56.00 -27.99 3.13
C GLY A 1055 55.60 -29.14 4.05
N ASP A 1056 55.68 -30.36 3.48
CA ASP A 1056 54.99 -31.63 3.83
C ASP A 1056 54.39 -31.83 5.24
N VAL A 1057 53.30 -32.60 5.26
CA VAL A 1057 52.41 -32.95 6.41
C VAL A 1057 53.11 -33.51 7.67
N ASP A 1058 54.43 -33.75 7.61
CA ASP A 1058 55.25 -34.33 8.68
C ASP A 1058 55.81 -33.29 9.70
N ASP A 1059 55.61 -31.97 9.50
CA ASP A 1059 56.19 -30.91 10.35
C ASP A 1059 55.17 -30.29 11.33
N TYR A 1060 55.38 -30.44 12.65
CA TYR A 1060 54.48 -29.91 13.68
C TYR A 1060 54.49 -28.38 13.81
N ASP A 1061 55.53 -27.68 13.34
CA ASP A 1061 55.60 -26.21 13.39
C ASP A 1061 54.85 -25.54 12.22
N SER A 1062 54.17 -26.32 11.37
CA SER A 1062 53.52 -25.86 10.13
C SER A 1062 51.99 -25.68 10.22
N PHE A 1063 51.40 -25.69 11.41
CA PHE A 1063 49.95 -25.48 11.57
C PHE A 1063 49.57 -24.00 11.69
N GLU A 1064 48.55 -23.56 10.93
CA GLU A 1064 47.89 -22.27 11.06
C GLU A 1064 46.52 -22.38 11.75
N ILE A 1065 46.00 -21.26 12.26
CA ILE A 1065 44.63 -21.20 12.78
C ILE A 1065 43.66 -21.27 11.59
N ASN A 1066 42.91 -22.36 11.48
CA ASN A 1066 41.77 -22.46 10.58
C ASN A 1066 40.62 -21.62 11.13
N SER A 1067 40.16 -21.95 12.35
CA SER A 1067 38.99 -21.32 12.97
C SER A 1067 39.15 -21.26 14.49
N ILE A 1068 38.45 -20.36 15.14
CA ILE A 1068 38.31 -20.30 16.59
C ILE A 1068 36.82 -20.25 16.87
N CYS A 1069 36.30 -21.02 17.83
CA CYS A 1069 34.88 -21.08 18.14
C CYS A 1069 34.66 -21.03 19.66
N ARG A 1070 33.73 -20.21 20.12
CA ARG A 1070 33.28 -20.20 21.52
C ARG A 1070 32.03 -21.08 21.67
N VAL A 1071 32.09 -22.04 22.58
CA VAL A 1071 31.06 -23.07 22.80
C VAL A 1071 30.61 -23.06 24.25
N TYR A 1072 29.38 -23.50 24.51
CA TYR A 1072 28.69 -23.29 25.77
C TYR A 1072 28.24 -24.62 26.43
N ASP A 1073 28.23 -24.68 27.77
CA ASP A 1073 27.84 -25.85 28.60
C ASP A 1073 28.58 -27.16 28.26
N ALA A 1074 29.89 -27.11 28.02
CA ALA A 1074 30.71 -28.30 27.71
C ALA A 1074 30.18 -29.16 26.53
N LYS A 1075 29.36 -28.58 25.64
CA LYS A 1075 29.06 -29.18 24.34
C LYS A 1075 30.37 -29.34 23.53
N VAL A 1076 30.44 -30.39 22.73
CA VAL A 1076 31.51 -30.57 21.72
C VAL A 1076 31.37 -29.44 20.67
N PRO A 1077 32.47 -28.79 20.24
CA PRO A 1077 32.40 -27.78 19.18
C PRO A 1077 31.86 -28.37 17.88
N LEU A 1078 31.10 -27.57 17.13
CA LEU A 1078 30.87 -27.86 15.71
C LEU A 1078 32.21 -27.73 14.98
N THR A 1079 32.61 -28.80 14.29
CA THR A 1079 33.85 -28.82 13.50
C THR A 1079 33.71 -27.93 12.27
N PRO A 1080 34.64 -26.99 12.03
CA PRO A 1080 34.65 -26.19 10.81
C PRO A 1080 35.01 -27.06 9.58
N GLY A 1081 34.79 -26.52 8.39
CA GLY A 1081 35.39 -27.07 7.17
C GLY A 1081 36.92 -26.88 7.17
N PHE A 1082 37.60 -27.58 6.27
CA PHE A 1082 39.04 -27.41 6.03
C PHE A 1082 39.27 -26.35 4.94
N LYS A 1083 40.30 -25.51 5.08
CA LYS A 1083 40.68 -24.49 4.10
C LYS A 1083 41.33 -25.11 2.86
N HIS A 1084 42.20 -26.10 3.08
CA HIS A 1084 43.08 -26.63 2.03
C HIS A 1084 42.58 -27.95 1.44
N SER A 1085 41.55 -28.57 2.05
CA SER A 1085 41.01 -29.87 1.66
C SER A 1085 39.69 -29.76 0.90
N SER A 1086 39.52 -30.54 -0.17
CA SER A 1086 38.29 -30.59 -0.97
C SER A 1086 37.32 -31.65 -0.46
N LEU A 1087 36.04 -31.32 -0.33
CA LEU A 1087 34.97 -32.29 -0.02
C LEU A 1087 34.62 -33.12 -1.27
N VAL A 1088 34.83 -34.43 -1.21
CA VAL A 1088 34.51 -35.39 -2.29
C VAL A 1088 33.77 -36.57 -1.66
N ASN A 1089 32.61 -36.95 -2.21
CA ASN A 1089 31.84 -38.13 -1.78
C ASN A 1089 31.63 -38.21 -0.24
N GLY A 1090 31.37 -37.08 0.43
CA GLY A 1090 31.14 -36.99 1.87
C GLY A 1090 32.38 -36.99 2.77
N GLY A 1091 33.61 -37.03 2.21
CA GLY A 1091 34.86 -36.94 2.96
C GLY A 1091 35.75 -35.78 2.48
N TYR A 1092 36.56 -35.21 3.38
CA TYR A 1092 37.54 -34.18 2.99
C TYR A 1092 38.86 -34.82 2.58
N TYR A 1093 39.41 -34.35 1.45
CA TYR A 1093 40.66 -34.84 0.89
C TYR A 1093 41.63 -33.70 0.57
N TYR A 1094 42.89 -33.85 1.01
CA TYR A 1094 44.00 -32.95 0.68
C TYR A 1094 44.94 -33.61 -0.33
N GLN A 1095 45.32 -32.89 -1.39
CA GLN A 1095 46.25 -33.39 -2.40
C GLN A 1095 47.67 -32.91 -2.11
N GLY A 1096 48.39 -33.64 -1.25
CA GLY A 1096 49.78 -33.36 -0.93
C GLY A 1096 50.77 -33.78 -2.02
N LYS A 1097 52.03 -33.40 -1.83
CA LYS A 1097 53.15 -33.68 -2.78
C LYS A 1097 53.58 -35.15 -2.79
N LYS A 1098 53.48 -35.85 -1.64
CA LYS A 1098 53.80 -37.28 -1.51
C LYS A 1098 52.62 -38.22 -1.78
N ALA A 1099 51.41 -37.82 -1.39
CA ALA A 1099 50.20 -38.64 -1.45
C ALA A 1099 48.94 -37.77 -1.41
N LYS A 1100 47.79 -38.39 -1.69
CA LYS A 1100 46.47 -37.84 -1.33
C LYS A 1100 46.13 -38.29 0.10
N TYR A 1101 45.59 -37.38 0.90
CA TYR A 1101 45.26 -37.58 2.30
C TYR A 1101 43.75 -37.42 2.48
N PHE A 1102 43.14 -38.26 3.31
CA PHE A 1102 41.86 -38.03 3.95
C PHE A 1102 42.08 -37.15 5.19
N VAL A 1103 41.19 -36.20 5.45
CA VAL A 1103 41.38 -35.18 6.49
C VAL A 1103 40.18 -35.13 7.44
N ASN A 1104 40.46 -35.21 8.74
CA ASN A 1104 39.48 -35.16 9.82
C ASN A 1104 40.01 -34.32 11.00
N TRP A 1105 39.14 -33.99 11.96
CA TRP A 1105 39.53 -33.23 13.16
C TRP A 1105 39.82 -34.17 14.32
N ASP A 1106 40.97 -34.02 14.98
CA ASP A 1106 41.30 -34.76 16.19
C ASP A 1106 40.63 -34.13 17.43
N ILE A 1107 39.32 -34.37 17.57
CA ILE A 1107 38.49 -33.81 18.64
C ILE A 1107 38.86 -34.43 19.98
N THR A 1108 39.82 -33.81 20.65
CA THR A 1108 40.19 -34.08 22.05
C THR A 1108 39.54 -33.08 23.01
N ASP A 1109 39.63 -33.32 24.32
CA ASP A 1109 39.04 -32.43 25.35
C ASP A 1109 39.79 -31.08 25.51
N ASN A 1110 40.86 -30.88 24.73
CA ASN A 1110 41.70 -29.69 24.73
C ASN A 1110 41.02 -28.49 24.06
N ASN A 1111 41.46 -27.28 24.43
CA ASN A 1111 41.05 -26.04 23.77
C ASN A 1111 41.69 -25.84 22.38
N VAL A 1112 42.62 -26.71 21.96
CA VAL A 1112 43.24 -26.67 20.63
C VAL A 1112 43.05 -28.03 19.97
N ILE A 1113 42.44 -28.01 18.79
CA ILE A 1113 42.05 -29.19 18.00
C ILE A 1113 42.79 -29.12 16.67
N TYR A 1114 43.56 -30.14 16.35
CA TYR A 1114 44.37 -30.18 15.13
C TYR A 1114 43.68 -30.97 14.02
N ALA A 1115 43.88 -30.53 12.78
CA ALA A 1115 43.55 -31.30 11.59
C ALA A 1115 44.49 -32.51 11.50
N LYS A 1116 43.92 -33.70 11.40
CA LYS A 1116 44.63 -34.96 11.24
C LYS A 1116 44.53 -35.39 9.78
N TYR A 1117 45.68 -35.72 9.20
CA TYR A 1117 45.86 -36.06 7.79
C TYR A 1117 46.32 -37.50 7.67
N GLU A 1118 45.56 -38.33 6.96
CA GLU A 1118 45.80 -39.77 6.86
C GLU A 1118 45.82 -40.21 5.41
N VAL A 1119 46.84 -40.96 4.97
CA VAL A 1119 47.00 -41.33 3.55
C VAL A 1119 45.79 -42.15 3.07
N VAL A 1120 45.22 -41.78 1.92
CA VAL A 1120 44.06 -42.51 1.36
C VAL A 1120 44.40 -43.95 1.02
N LYS A 1121 43.40 -44.82 1.18
CA LYS A 1121 43.52 -46.25 0.87
C LYS A 1121 42.94 -46.50 -0.52
N THR A 1122 43.74 -47.08 -1.41
CA THR A 1122 43.38 -47.24 -2.84
C THR A 1122 42.72 -48.58 -3.18
N SER A 1123 42.74 -49.53 -2.24
CA SER A 1123 42.12 -50.84 -2.40
C SER A 1123 41.65 -51.42 -1.07
N ILE A 1124 40.53 -52.12 -1.10
CA ILE A 1124 39.97 -52.88 0.03
C ILE A 1124 39.55 -54.26 -0.49
N ALA A 1125 39.69 -55.28 0.35
CA ALA A 1125 39.27 -56.64 0.05
C ALA A 1125 38.29 -57.14 1.12
N THR A 1126 37.46 -58.11 0.75
CA THR A 1126 36.78 -58.96 1.73
C THR A 1126 37.78 -59.79 2.52
N SER A 1127 37.40 -60.24 3.72
CA SER A 1127 38.26 -61.05 4.60
C SER A 1127 38.66 -62.41 4.04
N ASP A 1128 38.00 -62.86 2.97
CA ASP A 1128 38.27 -64.09 2.22
C ASP A 1128 38.92 -63.85 0.85
N GLU A 1129 39.27 -62.61 0.52
CA GLU A 1129 39.88 -62.20 -0.77
C GLU A 1129 39.05 -62.60 -2.01
N THR A 1130 37.73 -62.78 -1.87
CA THR A 1130 36.85 -63.11 -3.01
C THR A 1130 36.43 -61.89 -3.83
N ILE A 1131 36.31 -60.72 -3.19
CA ILE A 1131 36.00 -59.45 -3.84
C ILE A 1131 37.03 -58.41 -3.39
N PHE A 1132 37.70 -57.82 -4.37
CA PHE A 1132 38.50 -56.61 -4.22
C PHE A 1132 37.75 -55.43 -4.82
N VAL A 1133 37.89 -54.27 -4.20
CA VAL A 1133 37.40 -52.99 -4.71
C VAL A 1133 38.55 -52.00 -4.77
N GLU A 1134 38.70 -51.35 -5.91
CA GLU A 1134 39.64 -50.27 -6.15
C GLU A 1134 38.88 -48.96 -6.30
N GLY A 1135 39.39 -47.91 -5.66
CA GLY A 1135 38.71 -46.63 -5.47
C GLY A 1135 39.48 -45.76 -4.47
N GLU A 1136 38.92 -44.62 -4.09
CA GLU A 1136 39.53 -43.74 -3.07
C GLU A 1136 38.77 -43.88 -1.76
N PHE A 1137 39.37 -44.56 -0.78
CA PHE A 1137 38.73 -44.88 0.49
C PHE A 1137 39.43 -44.20 1.67
N ALA A 1138 38.69 -43.99 2.75
CA ALA A 1138 39.26 -43.55 4.02
C ALA A 1138 40.12 -44.70 4.62
N PRO A 1139 41.13 -44.40 5.47
CA PRO A 1139 42.06 -45.42 5.97
C PRO A 1139 41.38 -46.60 6.67
N GLU A 1140 40.41 -46.28 7.52
CA GLU A 1140 39.64 -47.23 8.34
C GLU A 1140 38.41 -47.82 7.62
N THR A 1141 38.21 -47.54 6.32
CA THR A 1141 37.09 -48.11 5.57
C THR A 1141 37.19 -49.64 5.53
N ARG A 1142 36.08 -50.29 5.91
CA ARG A 1142 35.86 -51.73 5.87
C ARG A 1142 34.82 -52.07 4.81
N LEU A 1143 35.05 -53.14 4.06
CA LEU A 1143 34.09 -53.68 3.10
C LEU A 1143 33.34 -54.85 3.73
N GLU A 1144 32.01 -54.77 3.73
CA GLU A 1144 31.12 -55.91 3.90
C GLU A 1144 30.41 -56.23 2.58
N VAL A 1145 30.09 -57.50 2.37
CA VAL A 1145 29.39 -57.95 1.16
C VAL A 1145 28.15 -58.71 1.60
N HIS A 1146 27.00 -58.14 1.25
CA HIS A 1146 25.69 -58.67 1.61
C HIS A 1146 25.07 -59.37 0.38
N ARG A 1147 24.30 -60.43 0.62
CA ARG A 1147 23.61 -61.21 -0.42
C ARG A 1147 22.15 -60.81 -0.46
N ASN A 1148 21.69 -60.27 -1.59
CA ASN A 1148 20.28 -59.97 -1.84
C ASN A 1148 19.77 -60.89 -2.96
N GLY A 1149 19.30 -62.08 -2.58
CA GLY A 1149 19.00 -63.17 -3.52
C GLY A 1149 20.25 -63.63 -4.28
N ASP A 1150 20.17 -63.61 -5.62
CA ASP A 1150 21.29 -63.94 -6.51
C ASP A 1150 22.28 -62.79 -6.70
N ASN A 1151 21.97 -61.59 -6.21
CA ASN A 1151 22.81 -60.40 -6.33
C ASN A 1151 23.70 -60.20 -5.10
N TYR A 1152 24.83 -59.53 -5.32
CA TYR A 1152 25.74 -58.99 -4.32
C TYR A 1152 25.46 -57.50 -4.11
N VAL A 1153 25.59 -57.05 -2.86
CA VAL A 1153 25.52 -55.64 -2.45
C VAL A 1153 26.78 -55.32 -1.67
N LEU A 1154 27.44 -54.20 -1.98
CA LEU A 1154 28.68 -53.77 -1.32
C LEU A 1154 28.35 -52.70 -0.27
N VAL A 1155 28.62 -53.02 0.99
CA VAL A 1155 28.37 -52.11 2.13
C VAL A 1155 29.72 -51.66 2.66
N PHE A 1156 30.00 -50.36 2.57
CA PHE A 1156 31.25 -49.78 3.05
C PHE A 1156 31.01 -49.12 4.40
N ILE A 1157 31.83 -49.45 5.40
CA ILE A 1157 31.68 -48.97 6.78
C ILE A 1157 32.89 -48.13 7.18
N VAL A 1158 32.65 -46.92 7.67
CA VAL A 1158 33.64 -46.01 8.27
C VAL A 1158 33.10 -45.57 9.63
N ASP A 1159 33.90 -45.70 10.69
CA ASP A 1159 33.53 -45.35 12.08
C ASP A 1159 32.16 -45.89 12.54
N GLY A 1160 31.79 -47.08 12.04
CA GLY A 1160 30.52 -47.75 12.37
C GLY A 1160 29.28 -47.22 11.63
N LYS A 1161 29.44 -46.38 10.60
CA LYS A 1161 28.36 -45.93 9.71
C LYS A 1161 28.58 -46.44 8.27
N GLU A 1162 27.49 -46.71 7.58
CA GLU A 1162 27.52 -47.03 6.15
C GLU A 1162 27.78 -45.77 5.31
N VAL A 1163 28.62 -45.90 4.28
CA VAL A 1163 29.04 -44.83 3.36
C VAL A 1163 28.92 -45.34 1.93
N THR A 1164 28.59 -44.45 0.98
CA THR A 1164 28.53 -44.77 -0.45
C THR A 1164 29.72 -44.18 -1.21
N TYR A 1165 30.16 -44.90 -2.24
CA TYR A 1165 31.28 -44.50 -3.10
C TYR A 1165 30.89 -44.60 -4.58
N ASP A 1166 31.16 -43.55 -5.34
CA ASP A 1166 30.91 -43.52 -6.78
C ASP A 1166 32.11 -44.03 -7.60
N ASN A 1167 31.83 -44.56 -8.79
CA ASN A 1167 32.79 -45.04 -9.78
C ASN A 1167 33.82 -46.07 -9.26
N ILE A 1168 33.40 -46.95 -8.35
CA ILE A 1168 34.27 -48.00 -7.80
C ILE A 1168 34.51 -49.13 -8.80
N ILE A 1169 35.75 -49.59 -8.88
CA ILE A 1169 36.15 -50.73 -9.71
C ILE A 1169 36.07 -51.99 -8.85
N VAL A 1170 35.15 -52.89 -9.20
CA VAL A 1170 34.92 -54.17 -8.51
C VAL A 1170 35.65 -55.28 -9.27
N LYS A 1171 36.45 -56.06 -8.53
CA LYS A 1171 37.18 -57.24 -9.00
C LYS A 1171 36.70 -58.46 -8.23
N ILE A 1172 35.83 -59.26 -8.85
CA ILE A 1172 35.28 -60.47 -8.25
C ILE A 1172 35.99 -61.72 -8.77
N LYS A 1173 36.34 -62.64 -7.88
CA LYS A 1173 37.09 -63.86 -8.19
C LYS A 1173 36.25 -64.89 -8.94
N ASN A 1174 36.15 -64.72 -10.26
CA ASN A 1174 35.48 -65.60 -11.21
C ASN A 1174 35.89 -65.17 -12.63
N THR A 1175 36.18 -66.12 -13.55
CA THR A 1175 36.54 -65.84 -14.95
C THR A 1175 35.51 -66.32 -15.97
N ASP A 1176 34.56 -67.17 -15.57
CA ASP A 1176 33.72 -67.95 -16.49
C ASP A 1176 32.24 -67.53 -16.43
N SER A 1177 31.97 -66.34 -15.88
CA SER A 1177 30.62 -65.78 -15.74
C SER A 1177 30.52 -64.36 -16.27
N LYS A 1178 29.38 -64.03 -16.88
CA LYS A 1178 28.99 -62.65 -17.21
C LYS A 1178 28.55 -61.90 -15.94
N VAL A 1179 28.86 -60.61 -15.88
CA VAL A 1179 28.40 -59.71 -14.81
C VAL A 1179 27.22 -58.87 -15.29
N TYR A 1180 26.22 -58.72 -14.43
CA TYR A 1180 25.07 -57.84 -14.64
C TYR A 1180 24.98 -56.85 -13.47
N VAL A 1181 24.69 -55.59 -13.76
CA VAL A 1181 24.40 -54.56 -12.75
C VAL A 1181 22.90 -54.22 -12.79
N CYS A 1182 22.34 -53.98 -11.61
CA CYS A 1182 20.92 -53.66 -11.44
C CYS A 1182 20.75 -52.15 -11.28
N ASP A 1183 20.12 -51.52 -12.27
CA ASP A 1183 19.72 -50.11 -12.27
C ASP A 1183 18.18 -50.07 -12.27
N ASP A 1184 17.56 -49.39 -11.30
CA ASP A 1184 16.12 -49.05 -11.24
C ASP A 1184 15.18 -50.00 -12.01
N GLU A 1185 15.06 -51.24 -11.48
CA GLU A 1185 14.26 -52.38 -11.98
C GLU A 1185 14.81 -53.21 -13.17
N ALA A 1186 15.93 -52.85 -13.81
CA ALA A 1186 16.52 -53.58 -14.94
C ALA A 1186 17.90 -54.22 -14.62
N LYS A 1187 18.15 -55.43 -15.16
CA LYS A 1187 19.48 -56.09 -15.14
C LYS A 1187 20.22 -55.86 -16.45
N ASN A 1188 21.25 -55.02 -16.43
CA ASN A 1188 22.07 -54.67 -17.59
C ASN A 1188 23.39 -55.46 -17.59
N GLU A 1189 23.72 -56.12 -18.70
CA GLU A 1189 25.04 -56.76 -18.87
C GLU A 1189 26.12 -55.67 -18.96
N VAL A 1190 27.20 -55.81 -18.19
CA VAL A 1190 28.33 -54.86 -18.22
C VAL A 1190 29.54 -55.49 -18.88
N GLU A 1191 30.30 -54.69 -19.62
CA GLU A 1191 31.55 -55.12 -20.22
C GLU A 1191 32.62 -55.36 -19.13
N THR A 1192 33.04 -56.62 -18.99
CA THR A 1192 34.01 -57.05 -17.97
C THR A 1192 35.39 -57.25 -18.58
N THR A 1193 36.43 -56.71 -17.93
CA THR A 1193 37.84 -57.03 -18.28
C THR A 1193 38.38 -58.10 -17.33
N ILE A 1194 38.98 -59.15 -17.87
CA ILE A 1194 39.59 -60.22 -17.06
C ILE A 1194 41.03 -59.84 -16.68
N TYR A 1195 41.32 -59.76 -15.38
CA TYR A 1195 42.65 -59.55 -14.83
C TYR A 1195 43.01 -60.72 -13.89
N GLY A 1196 43.75 -61.71 -14.43
CA GLY A 1196 44.09 -62.93 -13.68
C GLY A 1196 42.85 -63.80 -13.43
N GLU A 1197 42.58 -64.12 -12.16
CA GLU A 1197 41.39 -64.88 -11.74
C GLU A 1197 40.15 -63.99 -11.50
N TYR A 1198 40.21 -62.69 -11.83
CA TYR A 1198 39.17 -61.72 -11.49
C TYR A 1198 38.48 -61.11 -12.71
N ASN A 1199 37.15 -61.14 -12.71
CA ASN A 1199 36.31 -60.29 -13.55
C ASN A 1199 36.29 -58.87 -12.96
N THR A 1200 36.72 -57.89 -13.76
CA THR A 1200 36.80 -56.48 -13.38
C THR A 1200 35.71 -55.68 -14.11
N PHE A 1201 34.93 -54.90 -13.37
CA PHE A 1201 33.88 -54.02 -13.88
C PHE A 1201 33.70 -52.81 -12.97
N THR A 1202 33.01 -51.77 -13.43
CA THR A 1202 32.78 -50.54 -12.65
C THR A 1202 31.32 -50.44 -12.21
N LEU A 1203 31.10 -50.10 -10.94
CA LEU A 1203 29.81 -49.60 -10.46
C LEU A 1203 29.84 -48.07 -10.48
N LYS A 1204 28.80 -47.44 -11.02
CA LYS A 1204 28.61 -45.98 -10.97
C LYS A 1204 28.45 -45.50 -9.52
N ASN A 1205 27.73 -46.28 -8.69
CA ASN A 1205 27.52 -46.01 -7.27
C ASN A 1205 27.53 -47.35 -6.49
N SER A 1206 28.14 -47.38 -5.32
CA SER A 1206 28.29 -48.60 -4.51
C SER A 1206 26.98 -49.24 -4.03
N SER A 1207 25.87 -48.49 -4.03
CA SER A 1207 24.54 -49.04 -3.70
C SER A 1207 23.95 -49.93 -4.80
N GLN A 1208 24.49 -49.88 -6.02
CA GLN A 1208 24.08 -50.74 -7.13
C GLN A 1208 24.36 -52.22 -6.81
N GLN A 1209 23.36 -53.07 -7.05
CA GLN A 1209 23.52 -54.51 -6.89
C GLN A 1209 24.10 -55.13 -8.17
N PHE A 1210 24.91 -56.17 -8.06
CA PHE A 1210 25.40 -56.91 -9.22
C PHE A 1210 25.28 -58.42 -9.08
N GLY A 1211 25.13 -59.14 -10.19
CA GLY A 1211 24.96 -60.60 -10.24
C GLY A 1211 25.91 -61.27 -11.23
N LEU A 1212 26.07 -62.59 -11.08
CA LEU A 1212 26.91 -63.44 -11.93
C LEU A 1212 26.05 -64.51 -12.63
N ILE A 1213 26.26 -64.72 -13.93
CA ILE A 1213 25.62 -65.80 -14.71
C ILE A 1213 26.68 -66.59 -15.47
N ALA A 1214 26.67 -67.92 -15.36
CA ALA A 1214 27.66 -68.79 -15.98
C ALA A 1214 27.60 -68.80 -17.53
N ASN A 1215 28.77 -68.88 -18.18
CA ASN A 1215 28.87 -69.07 -19.63
C ASN A 1215 28.47 -70.50 -20.04
N ASP A 1216 27.46 -70.64 -20.90
CA ASP A 1216 26.99 -71.93 -21.41
C ASP A 1216 27.88 -72.45 -22.57
N HIS A 1217 28.96 -73.15 -22.22
CA HIS A 1217 29.90 -73.75 -23.16
C HIS A 1217 29.43 -75.12 -23.71
N SER A 1218 28.30 -75.15 -24.41
CA SER A 1218 27.83 -76.37 -25.10
C SER A 1218 28.61 -76.66 -26.40
N MET A 1219 29.34 -77.78 -26.43
CA MET A 1219 30.24 -78.12 -27.55
C MET A 1219 29.49 -78.78 -28.73
N PRO A 1220 29.74 -78.38 -30.01
CA PRO A 1220 29.04 -78.93 -31.16
C PRO A 1220 29.19 -80.45 -31.34
N SER A 1221 28.08 -81.10 -31.71
CA SER A 1221 27.94 -82.57 -31.75
C SER A 1221 28.92 -83.33 -32.65
N TYR A 1222 29.56 -82.67 -33.62
CA TYR A 1222 30.51 -83.32 -34.53
C TYR A 1222 31.84 -83.71 -33.86
N LEU A 1223 32.27 -83.04 -32.77
CA LEU A 1223 33.51 -83.43 -32.06
C LEU A 1223 33.38 -84.78 -31.33
N TRP A 1224 32.17 -85.14 -30.87
CA TRP A 1224 31.93 -86.43 -30.21
C TRP A 1224 32.22 -87.63 -31.11
N ALA A 1225 32.03 -87.50 -32.43
CA ALA A 1225 32.30 -88.56 -33.39
C ALA A 1225 33.81 -88.84 -33.56
N ILE A 1226 34.68 -87.84 -33.36
CA ILE A 1226 36.13 -87.96 -33.57
C ILE A 1226 36.80 -88.69 -32.39
N ILE A 1227 36.32 -88.47 -31.17
CA ILE A 1227 36.89 -89.05 -29.94
C ILE A 1227 36.67 -90.58 -29.89
N GLY A 1228 35.61 -91.10 -30.51
CA GLY A 1228 35.32 -92.54 -30.57
C GLY A 1228 36.32 -93.38 -31.38
N ALA A 1229 37.02 -92.79 -32.36
CA ALA A 1229 37.87 -93.52 -33.30
C ALA A 1229 39.32 -93.75 -32.80
N GLY A 1230 39.83 -92.92 -31.90
CA GLY A 1230 41.24 -92.96 -31.47
C GLY A 1230 41.61 -94.09 -30.50
N SER A 1231 40.64 -94.66 -29.80
CA SER A 1231 40.85 -95.58 -28.67
C SER A 1231 41.35 -96.99 -29.05
N VAL A 1232 41.14 -97.42 -30.30
CA VAL A 1232 41.53 -98.77 -30.76
C VAL A 1232 43.04 -98.92 -31.00
N LEU A 1233 43.73 -97.85 -31.41
CA LEU A 1233 45.16 -97.90 -31.76
C LEU A 1233 46.08 -98.04 -30.52
N VAL A 1234 45.68 -97.50 -29.38
CA VAL A 1234 46.51 -97.48 -28.15
C VAL A 1234 46.66 -98.88 -27.53
N ILE A 1235 45.61 -99.72 -27.61
CA ILE A 1235 45.61 -101.06 -26.99
C ILE A 1235 46.62 -101.99 -27.67
N CYS A 1236 46.83 -101.88 -28.98
CA CYS A 1236 47.77 -102.71 -29.71
C CYS A 1236 49.25 -102.43 -29.36
N GLY A 1237 49.59 -101.17 -29.01
CA GLY A 1237 50.95 -100.78 -28.66
C GLY A 1237 51.45 -101.38 -27.34
N ILE A 1238 50.56 -101.52 -26.36
CA ILE A 1238 50.91 -101.96 -24.99
C ILE A 1238 51.34 -103.44 -24.97
N VAL A 1239 50.69 -104.30 -25.78
CA VAL A 1239 51.02 -105.74 -25.84
C VAL A 1239 52.43 -105.99 -26.38
N CYS A 1240 52.88 -105.19 -27.36
CA CYS A 1240 54.23 -105.29 -27.94
C CYS A 1240 55.33 -104.89 -26.95
N LEU A 1241 55.07 -103.91 -26.07
CA LEU A 1241 56.06 -103.44 -25.10
C LEU A 1241 56.36 -104.48 -24.01
N ILE A 1242 55.34 -105.24 -23.60
CA ILE A 1242 55.45 -106.32 -22.62
C ILE A 1242 56.26 -107.49 -23.19
N THR A 1243 56.09 -107.84 -24.48
CA THR A 1243 56.88 -108.91 -25.11
C THR A 1243 58.36 -108.52 -25.27
N TYR A 1244 58.66 -107.24 -25.52
CA TYR A 1244 60.04 -106.77 -25.65
C TYR A 1244 60.81 -106.79 -24.31
N THR A 1245 60.17 -106.34 -23.22
CA THR A 1245 60.81 -106.25 -21.90
C THR A 1245 61.12 -107.61 -21.26
N VAL A 1246 60.30 -108.64 -21.49
CA VAL A 1246 60.55 -110.00 -20.95
C VAL A 1246 61.77 -110.67 -21.59
N ARG A 1247 62.08 -110.39 -22.87
CA ARG A 1247 63.20 -111.06 -23.57
C ARG A 1247 64.60 -110.60 -23.13
N LYS A 1248 64.77 -109.38 -22.61
CA LYS A 1248 66.11 -108.85 -22.29
C LYS A 1248 66.71 -109.43 -20.99
N LYS A 1249 65.92 -110.13 -20.17
CA LYS A 1249 66.31 -110.61 -18.83
C LYS A 1249 66.98 -112.00 -18.81
N LYS A 1250 67.66 -112.42 -19.90
CA LYS A 1250 68.19 -113.80 -20.04
C LYS A 1250 69.58 -113.97 -20.65
N GLN A 1251 70.38 -112.91 -20.83
CA GLN A 1251 71.80 -113.01 -21.18
C GLN A 1251 72.63 -111.92 -20.49
N GLN A 1252 73.61 -112.39 -19.69
CA GLN A 1252 74.49 -111.71 -18.72
C GLN A 1252 73.91 -111.53 -17.31
#